data_AF-A0A8H5N0Z7-F1
#
_entry.id   AF-A0A8H5N0Z7-F1
#
_cell.length_a   1.000
_cell.length_b   1.000
_cell.length_c   1.000
_cell.angle_alpha   90.00
_cell.angle_beta   90.00
_cell.angle_gamma   90.00
#
_symmetry.space_group_name_H-M   'P 1'
#
loop_
_entity.id
_entity.type
_entity.pdbx_description
1 polymer ?
#
loop_
_entity_poly.entity_id
_entity_poly.type
_entity_poly.pdbx_seq_one_letter_code
_entity_poly.pdbx_strand_id
1 'polypeptide(L)'
;MIQGTRKWSGSGREMVLREKLALHSLRLSVTPLESPRLIQASGEPRSQGKLGQGRCATTIQAGDPCLGSCFGYSSGSPIVLMITAPIGPMLCARKSTEFGEPANVITVTVTTNEANVGSHPMFSFSCAITQTEANGVQTRYTPDGMERVILIERQEPSDRFRPVASCLYNKVGQCFQVEKIDWLKEREGEAKEIRTKQQNQYDDCGEVCQSMDATGMVTINAYDPIFLTRTTGILGNGTVKTKVNLIGKPTEIVTIKSDGTIYSKTSCEYDGRGRLVKERDALGRITDYQFDSFDRIIQKTGPDSHVVQTSYAPQSPDDHPASITIGPYAIGEQQFDGLGRPTIVKQGQRTTSDIYQGSAPNPSRVVLADGATHDISYEPSIGYKVKSITAPEGEESYVRDKKTAAILNLQNKEMTVNRAYSPSGFLAAETFKMQDGNKLSDSAMYSLDGEPCSYTDVHEQTREIEYDAFGRASQLIQGATTVDFETTRRTLSPRPLSLAKKKRNQKFGQTGLINERRVENGPGDLLREEYFTYDVRDRLVDYRCNGPECPEDQNGWKLLRKSFAFDALDNVLEISTDSQDGKSNTRCHEYSPHDPTKVLRVTNTHKDLPSAVILQYNDSGCLTRDEEGRFLEYDTRNRLVTVRGSSNNAICKYHYDALGKLVRQEVEGQPDNQLHYQDAALVAITKGESKTSYLTDGHTYWGESTQHGEQDAVTELWAHLSYTPYGFSKESSPIGFNGQWRDPVTGWYHLGNGGHMTGRDWTVLGVGLAAGILVVSLTAGAGLAVAVGASIAVGAVTDAATGAIYDAATGTAPTLESVGTDMLFGAIGGAAGELVRRGIAAGARAVSRLTRGILEAGTKLCVAGGLPGDIRLNPRYIRFSQTRSATP
;
A
#
# COMPACT_ATOMS: atom_id res chain seq x y z
N MET A 1 -27.67 -42.29 24.02
CA MET A 1 -29.06 -42.74 24.27
C MET A 1 -29.94 -41.54 24.00
N ILE A 2 -30.83 -41.44 23.01
CA ILE A 2 -31.72 -42.36 22.29
C ILE A 2 -31.82 -41.78 20.85
N GLN A 3 -31.30 -42.45 19.81
CA GLN A 3 -32.05 -43.22 18.79
C GLN A 3 -33.31 -42.55 18.18
N GLY A 4 -33.28 -42.35 16.86
CA GLY A 4 -34.42 -41.93 16.05
C GLY A 4 -34.20 -42.18 14.55
N THR A 5 -34.23 -43.45 14.15
CA THR A 5 -34.27 -43.90 12.75
C THR A 5 -35.65 -43.69 12.11
N ARG A 6 -35.72 -43.23 10.84
CA ARG A 6 -36.75 -43.66 9.87
C ARG A 6 -36.24 -43.58 8.41
N LYS A 7 -36.20 -44.78 7.78
CA LYS A 7 -36.29 -45.13 6.34
C LYS A 7 -37.63 -44.62 5.75
N TRP A 8 -37.96 -44.51 4.44
CA TRP A 8 -37.52 -44.97 3.10
C TRP A 8 -38.39 -44.15 2.08
N SER A 9 -38.08 -43.89 0.81
CA SER A 9 -38.13 -44.79 -0.38
C SER A 9 -37.93 -43.93 -1.66
N GLY A 10 -37.04 -44.31 -2.59
CA GLY A 10 -37.36 -44.82 -3.94
C GLY A 10 -37.32 -43.69 -4.99
N SER A 11 -36.65 -43.71 -6.15
CA SER A 11 -36.07 -44.70 -7.07
C SER A 11 -35.11 -43.88 -7.99
N GLY A 12 -34.06 -44.33 -8.67
CA GLY A 12 -33.55 -45.65 -9.03
C GLY A 12 -32.93 -45.52 -10.44
N ARG A 13 -31.59 -45.54 -10.56
CA ARG A 13 -30.81 -46.25 -11.60
C ARG A 13 -29.32 -45.97 -11.44
N GLU A 14 -28.68 -46.84 -10.67
CA GLU A 14 -27.27 -47.19 -10.81
C GLU A 14 -27.05 -47.98 -12.11
N MET A 15 -25.87 -47.81 -12.71
CA MET A 15 -25.21 -48.87 -13.47
C MET A 15 -23.83 -49.07 -12.83
N VAL A 16 -23.65 -50.23 -12.20
CA VAL A 16 -22.44 -50.72 -11.51
C VAL A 16 -21.72 -51.73 -12.41
N LEU A 17 -20.39 -51.72 -12.43
CA LEU A 17 -19.47 -52.89 -12.43
C LEU A 17 -18.02 -52.34 -12.41
N ARG A 18 -17.29 -52.32 -11.28
CA ARG A 18 -16.65 -53.39 -10.46
C ARG A 18 -15.14 -53.49 -10.72
N GLU A 19 -14.40 -53.11 -9.68
CA GLU A 19 -13.14 -53.63 -9.12
C GLU A 19 -12.09 -54.32 -10.02
N LYS A 20 -10.83 -53.89 -9.82
CA LYS A 20 -9.74 -54.79 -9.42
C LYS A 20 -8.60 -54.02 -8.75
N LEU A 21 -8.48 -54.20 -7.44
CA LEU A 21 -7.27 -53.96 -6.65
C LEU A 21 -6.27 -55.08 -6.97
N ALA A 22 -5.05 -54.71 -7.34
CA ALA A 22 -3.90 -55.61 -7.36
C ALA A 22 -2.70 -54.90 -6.73
N LEU A 23 -2.41 -55.24 -5.48
CA LEU A 23 -1.05 -55.15 -4.93
C LEU A 23 -0.19 -56.16 -5.68
N HIS A 24 0.91 -55.73 -6.31
CA HIS A 24 2.08 -56.58 -6.55
C HIS A 24 3.35 -55.74 -6.36
N SER A 25 4.20 -56.24 -5.47
CA SER A 25 5.59 -55.88 -5.27
C SER A 25 6.42 -56.32 -6.48
N LEU A 26 7.31 -55.46 -6.98
CA LEU A 26 8.37 -55.91 -7.90
C LEU A 26 9.66 -55.13 -7.71
N ARG A 27 10.72 -55.91 -7.52
CA ARG A 27 12.14 -55.55 -7.39
C ARG A 27 12.63 -54.87 -8.67
N LEU A 28 13.42 -53.81 -8.52
CA LEU A 28 14.23 -53.23 -9.59
C LEU A 28 15.49 -54.08 -9.80
N SER A 29 15.57 -54.78 -10.93
CA SER A 29 16.78 -55.39 -11.48
C SER A 29 17.37 -54.47 -12.55
N VAL A 30 18.67 -54.22 -12.46
CA VAL A 30 19.46 -53.43 -13.42
C VAL A 30 19.95 -54.34 -14.54
N THR A 31 19.73 -53.95 -15.80
CA THR A 31 20.43 -54.49 -16.98
C THR A 31 20.80 -53.33 -17.91
N PRO A 32 22.04 -53.30 -18.47
CA PRO A 32 22.55 -52.19 -19.26
C PRO A 32 22.08 -52.27 -20.73
N LEU A 33 21.85 -51.11 -21.35
CA LEU A 33 21.49 -51.00 -22.77
C LEU A 33 22.72 -50.66 -23.61
N GLU A 34 22.86 -51.43 -24.69
CA GLU A 34 23.89 -51.39 -25.72
C GLU A 34 23.89 -50.10 -26.56
N SER A 35 25.05 -49.81 -27.13
CA SER A 35 25.36 -48.71 -28.04
C SER A 35 24.79 -48.91 -29.46
N PRO A 36 24.41 -47.84 -30.18
CA PRO A 36 24.25 -47.90 -31.64
C PRO A 36 25.40 -47.24 -32.41
N ARG A 37 25.56 -47.76 -33.62
CA ARG A 37 26.66 -47.66 -34.57
C ARG A 37 26.71 -46.35 -35.35
N LEU A 38 27.93 -46.02 -35.80
CA LEU A 38 28.27 -45.04 -36.84
C LEU A 38 27.51 -45.27 -38.16
N ILE A 39 27.03 -44.18 -38.76
CA ILE A 39 26.76 -44.07 -40.20
C ILE A 39 27.68 -42.98 -40.74
N GLN A 40 28.58 -43.36 -41.66
CA GLN A 40 29.38 -42.46 -42.49
C GLN A 40 28.51 -41.83 -43.57
N ALA A 41 28.66 -40.52 -43.78
CA ALA A 41 28.34 -39.88 -45.05
C ALA A 41 29.53 -39.02 -45.50
N SER A 42 30.03 -39.37 -46.68
CA SER A 42 31.14 -38.81 -47.43
C SER A 42 30.80 -37.48 -48.11
N GLY A 43 31.74 -36.54 -48.12
CA GLY A 43 31.70 -35.35 -48.99
C GLY A 43 32.93 -34.45 -48.81
N GLU A 44 33.87 -34.55 -49.74
CA GLU A 44 35.10 -33.74 -49.86
C GLU A 44 34.86 -32.39 -50.60
N PRO A 45 35.83 -31.45 -50.60
CA PRO A 45 35.61 -30.02 -50.39
C PRO A 45 35.70 -29.16 -51.66
N ARG A 46 35.25 -27.89 -51.60
CA ARG A 46 35.76 -26.83 -52.49
C ARG A 46 35.54 -25.38 -51.98
N SER A 47 36.68 -24.75 -51.68
CA SER A 47 37.15 -23.39 -52.00
C SER A 47 36.38 -22.12 -51.61
N GLN A 48 37.09 -21.34 -50.76
CA GLN A 48 37.39 -19.89 -50.81
C GLN A 48 36.30 -18.83 -50.62
N GLY A 49 36.45 -18.04 -49.54
CA GLY A 49 35.84 -16.70 -49.44
C GLY A 49 35.88 -16.04 -48.06
N LYS A 50 37.02 -15.38 -47.76
CA LYS A 50 37.24 -14.21 -46.87
C LYS A 50 36.70 -14.14 -45.43
N LEU A 51 37.63 -13.77 -44.55
CA LEU A 51 37.51 -13.40 -43.14
C LEU A 51 36.29 -12.52 -42.79
N GLY A 52 35.55 -12.94 -41.78
CA GLY A 52 34.75 -12.08 -40.90
C GLY A 52 34.93 -12.58 -39.46
N GLN A 53 35.28 -11.70 -38.53
CA GLN A 53 35.46 -12.01 -37.11
C GLN A 53 34.12 -12.46 -36.51
N GLY A 54 33.96 -13.77 -36.29
CA GLY A 54 32.83 -14.36 -35.55
C GLY A 54 33.23 -14.63 -34.10
N ARG A 55 32.50 -14.06 -33.14
CA ARG A 55 32.54 -14.48 -31.74
C ARG A 55 32.01 -15.92 -31.65
N CYS A 56 32.82 -16.87 -31.19
CA CYS A 56 32.34 -18.19 -30.81
C CYS A 56 31.48 -18.06 -29.55
N ALA A 57 30.16 -18.28 -29.68
CA ALA A 57 29.28 -18.57 -28.56
C ALA A 57 29.19 -20.11 -28.42
N THR A 58 29.75 -20.66 -27.34
CA THR A 58 29.63 -22.09 -27.04
C THR A 58 28.47 -22.29 -26.06
N THR A 59 27.39 -22.92 -26.50
CA THR A 59 26.30 -23.37 -25.63
C THR A 59 26.70 -24.70 -24.98
N ILE A 60 26.80 -24.74 -23.64
CA ILE A 60 27.02 -25.99 -22.89
C ILE A 60 25.70 -26.41 -22.26
N GLN A 61 25.19 -27.61 -22.59
CA GLN A 61 24.06 -28.22 -21.90
C GLN A 61 24.56 -28.98 -20.65
N ALA A 62 23.84 -28.85 -19.55
CA ALA A 62 24.20 -29.46 -18.27
C ALA A 62 24.01 -30.98 -18.29
N GLY A 63 25.11 -31.73 -18.20
CA GLY A 63 25.09 -33.17 -17.96
C GLY A 63 26.25 -33.99 -18.52
N ASP A 64 27.52 -33.64 -18.24
CA ASP A 64 28.66 -34.53 -18.52
C ASP A 64 29.74 -34.43 -17.42
N PRO A 65 30.17 -35.55 -16.80
CA PRO A 65 31.24 -35.56 -15.80
C PRO A 65 32.56 -36.00 -16.44
N CYS A 66 33.24 -35.11 -17.16
CA CYS A 66 34.64 -35.28 -17.57
C CYS A 66 35.28 -33.91 -17.88
N LEU A 67 35.67 -33.16 -16.85
CA LEU A 67 36.57 -32.01 -17.00
C LEU A 67 37.95 -32.39 -16.43
N GLY A 68 38.67 -33.20 -17.20
CA GLY A 68 40.07 -33.53 -16.96
C GLY A 68 40.80 -33.49 -18.29
N SER A 69 41.76 -32.56 -18.41
CA SER A 69 42.75 -32.43 -19.49
C SER A 69 42.21 -32.21 -20.91
N CYS A 70 42.19 -30.96 -21.37
CA CYS A 70 42.60 -30.51 -22.72
C CYS A 70 42.21 -29.04 -22.94
N PHE A 71 43.00 -28.07 -22.45
CA PHE A 71 43.01 -26.73 -23.03
C PHE A 71 44.46 -26.24 -23.11
N GLY A 72 44.98 -26.20 -24.35
CA GLY A 72 46.24 -25.56 -24.68
C GLY A 72 46.06 -24.05 -24.69
N TYR A 73 46.98 -23.36 -24.03
CA TYR A 73 47.01 -21.91 -23.89
C TYR A 73 47.17 -21.18 -25.23
N SER A 74 46.34 -20.17 -25.48
CA SER A 74 46.72 -19.00 -26.27
C SER A 74 46.37 -17.74 -25.48
N SER A 75 47.40 -16.97 -25.13
CA SER A 75 47.34 -15.73 -24.36
C SER A 75 46.51 -14.64 -25.05
N GLY A 76 45.61 -13.99 -24.31
CA GLY A 76 45.18 -12.62 -24.61
C GLY A 76 43.70 -12.38 -24.94
N SER A 77 42.74 -13.18 -24.47
CA SER A 77 41.31 -12.81 -24.61
C SER A 77 40.50 -13.23 -23.38
N PRO A 78 39.66 -12.33 -22.80
CA PRO A 78 38.78 -12.68 -21.69
C PRO A 78 37.76 -13.73 -22.14
N ILE A 79 37.62 -14.81 -21.37
CA ILE A 79 36.58 -15.81 -21.58
C ILE A 79 35.30 -15.26 -20.94
N VAL A 80 34.32 -14.87 -21.76
CA VAL A 80 32.98 -14.49 -21.29
C VAL A 80 32.10 -15.74 -21.32
N LEU A 81 31.80 -16.28 -20.14
CA LEU A 81 30.81 -17.36 -20.00
C LEU A 81 29.42 -16.72 -19.82
N MET A 82 28.59 -16.71 -20.86
CA MET A 82 27.18 -16.28 -20.74
C MET A 82 26.30 -17.49 -20.44
N ILE A 83 25.73 -17.53 -19.24
CA ILE A 83 24.66 -18.48 -18.90
C ILE A 83 23.34 -17.71 -18.96
N THR A 84 22.54 -17.97 -20.00
CA THR A 84 21.21 -17.40 -20.17
C THR A 84 20.17 -18.49 -19.90
N ALA A 85 19.36 -18.33 -18.86
CA ALA A 85 18.31 -19.30 -18.52
C ALA A 85 16.93 -18.62 -18.56
N PRO A 86 16.03 -19.01 -19.49
CA PRO A 86 14.61 -18.72 -19.35
C PRO A 86 13.99 -19.62 -18.27
N ILE A 87 13.06 -19.09 -17.48
CA ILE A 87 12.45 -19.81 -16.35
C ILE A 87 11.50 -20.91 -16.89
N GLY A 88 11.88 -22.19 -16.72
CA GLY A 88 11.06 -23.40 -16.99
C GLY A 88 11.67 -24.66 -16.29
N PRO A 89 10.85 -25.64 -15.83
CA PRO A 89 11.14 -26.41 -14.60
C PRO A 89 12.01 -27.67 -14.79
N MET A 90 12.96 -27.90 -13.87
CA MET A 90 13.42 -29.26 -13.55
C MET A 90 12.76 -29.77 -12.27
N LEU A 91 12.21 -30.98 -12.38
CA LEU A 91 11.65 -31.90 -11.37
C LEU A 91 10.21 -31.65 -10.84
N CYS A 92 9.30 -32.42 -11.46
CA CYS A 92 7.96 -32.88 -11.05
C CYS A 92 6.94 -31.86 -10.50
N ALA A 93 6.14 -31.29 -11.41
CA ALA A 93 4.79 -30.82 -11.09
C ALA A 93 3.79 -31.29 -12.16
N ARG A 94 2.66 -31.83 -11.68
CA ARG A 94 1.41 -31.97 -12.44
C ARG A 94 1.10 -30.64 -13.13
N LYS A 95 0.78 -30.68 -14.43
CA LYS A 95 0.35 -29.52 -15.22
C LYS A 95 -0.79 -28.78 -14.52
N SER A 96 -0.54 -27.54 -14.09
CA SER A 96 -1.54 -26.47 -14.12
C SER A 96 -1.02 -25.39 -15.08
N THR A 97 -1.81 -25.14 -16.11
CA THR A 97 -1.62 -24.08 -17.11
C THR A 97 -1.95 -22.74 -16.48
N GLU A 98 -0.96 -21.91 -16.21
CA GLU A 98 -1.16 -20.48 -15.98
C GLU A 98 -0.26 -19.66 -16.92
N PHE A 99 -0.87 -18.57 -17.39
CA PHE A 99 -0.52 -17.77 -18.55
C PHE A 99 0.68 -16.86 -18.30
N GLY A 100 1.36 -16.49 -19.39
CA GLY A 100 2.68 -15.85 -19.39
C GLY A 100 2.74 -14.52 -18.64
N GLU A 101 3.51 -14.51 -17.55
CA GLU A 101 4.03 -13.31 -16.90
C GLU A 101 5.29 -12.80 -17.65
N PRO A 102 5.53 -11.48 -17.69
CA PRO A 102 6.78 -10.91 -18.22
C PRO A 102 7.97 -11.39 -17.38
N ALA A 103 8.82 -12.23 -17.97
CA ALA A 103 9.97 -12.79 -17.27
C ALA A 103 11.13 -11.77 -17.20
N ASN A 104 11.54 -11.40 -15.99
CA ASN A 104 12.83 -10.75 -15.77
C ASN A 104 13.95 -11.69 -16.22
N VAL A 105 14.95 -11.16 -16.91
CA VAL A 105 16.10 -11.95 -17.40
C VAL A 105 17.28 -11.73 -16.47
N ILE A 106 17.88 -12.81 -15.98
CA ILE A 106 19.11 -12.77 -15.18
C ILE A 106 20.27 -13.28 -16.04
N THR A 107 21.33 -12.48 -16.13
CA THR A 107 22.58 -12.82 -16.80
C THR A 107 23.72 -12.75 -15.80
N VAL A 108 24.50 -13.84 -15.70
CA VAL A 108 25.72 -13.86 -14.88
C VAL A 108 26.91 -13.70 -15.81
N THR A 109 27.76 -12.71 -15.53
CA THR A 109 29.01 -12.46 -16.27
C THR A 109 30.19 -12.73 -15.33
N VAL A 110 31.09 -13.62 -15.74
CA VAL A 110 32.35 -13.87 -15.05
C VAL A 110 33.48 -13.39 -15.95
N THR A 111 34.31 -12.48 -15.45
CA THR A 111 35.49 -11.97 -16.16
C THR A 111 36.75 -12.46 -15.44
N THR A 112 37.72 -12.94 -16.22
CA THR A 112 39.04 -13.34 -15.73
C THR A 112 40.07 -12.29 -16.15
N ASN A 113 40.72 -11.66 -15.18
CA ASN A 113 41.82 -10.73 -15.42
C ASN A 113 43.11 -11.37 -14.92
N GLU A 114 44.08 -11.53 -15.83
CA GLU A 114 45.39 -12.10 -15.55
C GLU A 114 46.35 -10.95 -15.21
N ALA A 115 46.82 -10.90 -13.96
CA ALA A 115 47.85 -9.95 -13.54
C ALA A 115 49.18 -10.70 -13.38
N ASN A 116 50.16 -10.36 -14.23
CA ASN A 116 51.52 -10.89 -14.11
C ASN A 116 52.27 -10.16 -13.00
N VAL A 117 52.28 -10.74 -11.80
CA VAL A 117 53.13 -10.30 -10.69
C VAL A 117 54.11 -11.44 -10.38
N GLY A 118 55.29 -11.42 -11.01
CA GLY A 118 56.34 -12.42 -10.80
C GLY A 118 56.10 -13.76 -11.54
N SER A 119 56.73 -14.84 -11.06
CA SER A 119 56.74 -16.18 -11.68
C SER A 119 55.44 -16.99 -11.50
N HIS A 120 54.38 -16.39 -10.96
CA HIS A 120 53.08 -17.01 -10.80
C HIS A 120 51.98 -16.09 -11.33
N PRO A 121 51.16 -16.53 -12.30
CA PRO A 121 50.01 -15.74 -12.75
C PRO A 121 48.99 -15.63 -11.62
N MET A 122 48.60 -14.40 -11.28
CA MET A 122 47.50 -14.15 -10.36
C MET A 122 46.24 -13.89 -11.19
N PHE A 123 45.26 -14.77 -11.09
CA PHE A 123 43.95 -14.59 -11.72
C PHE A 123 43.03 -13.87 -10.74
N SER A 124 42.53 -12.70 -11.12
CA SER A 124 41.36 -12.12 -10.44
C SER A 124 40.11 -12.47 -11.23
N PHE A 125 39.10 -12.97 -10.52
CA PHE A 125 37.78 -13.24 -11.05
C PHE A 125 36.85 -12.12 -10.59
N SER A 126 36.22 -11.42 -11.52
CA SER A 126 35.08 -10.56 -11.19
C SER A 126 33.80 -11.23 -11.68
N CYS A 127 32.83 -11.36 -10.78
CA CYS A 127 31.49 -11.80 -11.11
C CYS A 127 30.57 -10.58 -11.05
N ALA A 128 29.66 -10.47 -12.01
CA ALA A 128 28.57 -9.51 -11.97
C ALA A 128 27.27 -10.21 -12.37
N ILE A 129 26.23 -10.03 -11.56
CA ILE A 129 24.88 -10.52 -11.84
C ILE A 129 24.10 -9.34 -12.39
N THR A 130 23.54 -9.46 -13.60
CA THR A 130 22.72 -8.41 -14.21
C THR A 130 21.29 -8.91 -14.33
N GLN A 131 20.35 -8.17 -13.73
CA GLN A 131 18.92 -8.38 -13.87
C GLN A 131 18.36 -7.36 -14.84
N THR A 132 17.59 -7.80 -15.84
CA THR A 132 16.86 -6.92 -16.76
C THR A 132 15.38 -6.93 -16.39
N GLU A 133 14.85 -5.77 -16.04
CA GLU A 133 13.44 -5.52 -15.76
C GLU A 133 12.58 -5.58 -17.05
N ALA A 134 11.26 -5.68 -16.92
CA ALA A 134 10.33 -5.76 -18.05
C ALA A 134 10.34 -4.51 -18.96
N ASN A 135 10.70 -3.36 -18.41
CA ASN A 135 10.92 -2.09 -19.13
C ASN A 135 12.27 -2.06 -19.89
N GLY A 136 13.13 -3.08 -19.72
CA GLY A 136 14.46 -3.17 -20.32
C GLY A 136 15.59 -2.58 -19.48
N VAL A 137 15.30 -1.92 -18.35
CA VAL A 137 16.31 -1.37 -17.44
C VAL A 137 17.09 -2.50 -16.78
N GLN A 138 18.42 -2.37 -16.76
CA GLN A 138 19.30 -3.32 -16.11
C GLN A 138 19.77 -2.86 -14.74
N THR A 139 19.79 -3.78 -13.79
CA THR A 139 20.41 -3.60 -12.47
C THR A 139 21.53 -4.63 -12.34
N ARG A 140 22.73 -4.18 -11.99
CA ARG A 140 23.92 -4.99 -11.83
C ARG A 140 24.30 -5.10 -10.36
N TYR A 141 24.56 -6.32 -9.92
CA TYR A 141 25.02 -6.66 -8.58
C TYR A 141 26.44 -7.20 -8.69
N THR A 142 27.36 -6.57 -7.96
CA THR A 142 28.75 -7.00 -7.85
C THR A 142 28.95 -7.65 -6.48
N PRO A 143 29.12 -8.97 -6.40
CA PRO A 143 29.48 -9.65 -5.17
C PRO A 143 30.99 -9.59 -4.86
N ASP A 144 31.34 -9.83 -3.60
CA ASP A 144 32.69 -10.17 -3.19
C ASP A 144 33.00 -11.67 -3.40
N GLY A 145 34.20 -12.11 -2.99
CA GLY A 145 34.63 -13.50 -3.11
C GLY A 145 33.85 -14.50 -2.24
N MET A 146 32.92 -14.05 -1.39
CA MET A 146 32.01 -14.86 -0.60
C MET A 146 30.56 -14.78 -1.13
N GLU A 147 30.38 -14.28 -2.36
CA GLU A 147 29.08 -14.10 -3.02
C GLU A 147 28.16 -13.06 -2.34
N ARG A 148 28.71 -12.19 -1.49
CA ARG A 148 27.94 -11.12 -0.82
C ARG A 148 27.96 -9.87 -1.67
N VAL A 149 26.79 -9.28 -1.95
CA VAL A 149 26.67 -8.08 -2.80
C VAL A 149 27.33 -6.88 -2.13
N ILE A 150 28.39 -6.34 -2.73
CA ILE A 150 29.12 -5.16 -2.22
C ILE A 150 28.80 -3.87 -2.97
N LEU A 151 28.29 -3.97 -4.19
CA LEU A 151 27.92 -2.83 -5.02
C LEU A 151 26.71 -3.18 -5.89
N ILE A 152 25.78 -2.24 -5.99
CA ILE A 152 24.65 -2.29 -6.90
C ILE A 152 24.70 -1.08 -7.80
N GLU A 153 24.55 -1.32 -9.09
CA GLU A 153 24.48 -0.30 -10.11
C GLU A 153 23.17 -0.44 -10.90
N ARG A 154 22.55 0.67 -11.29
CA ARG A 154 21.36 0.69 -12.13
C ARG A 154 21.65 1.42 -13.43
N GLN A 155 21.10 0.92 -14.53
CA GLN A 155 21.23 1.49 -15.86
C GLN A 155 20.34 2.73 -16.00
N GLU A 156 20.95 3.82 -16.44
CA GLU A 156 20.25 5.04 -16.86
C GLU A 156 19.72 4.89 -18.31
N PRO A 157 18.78 5.77 -18.73
CA PRO A 157 18.35 5.87 -20.13
C PRO A 157 19.50 6.01 -21.15
N SER A 158 20.65 6.53 -20.71
CA SER A 158 21.87 6.74 -21.49
C SER A 158 22.74 5.48 -21.64
N ASP A 159 22.25 4.32 -21.17
CA ASP A 159 22.99 3.05 -21.04
C ASP A 159 24.18 3.08 -20.07
N ARG A 160 24.36 4.18 -19.33
CA ARG A 160 25.37 4.28 -18.28
C ARG A 160 24.88 3.59 -17.01
N PHE A 161 25.72 2.77 -16.39
CA PHE A 161 25.48 2.24 -15.05
C PHE A 161 25.91 3.25 -13.99
N ARG A 162 25.04 3.50 -13.02
CA ARG A 162 25.29 4.37 -11.86
C ARG A 162 25.18 3.55 -10.58
N PRO A 163 26.10 3.71 -9.61
CA PRO A 163 25.99 3.03 -8.34
C PRO A 163 24.77 3.56 -7.56
N VAL A 164 23.92 2.67 -7.07
CA VAL A 164 22.70 3.02 -6.30
C VAL A 164 22.75 2.51 -4.86
N ALA A 165 23.63 1.54 -4.58
CA ALA A 165 23.91 1.10 -3.22
C ALA A 165 25.29 0.44 -3.11
N SER A 166 25.88 0.49 -1.92
CA SER A 166 27.05 -0.32 -1.56
C SER A 166 26.94 -0.88 -0.13
N CYS A 167 27.61 -2.00 0.11
CA CYS A 167 27.56 -2.70 1.40
C CYS A 167 28.97 -3.08 1.86
N LEU A 168 29.26 -2.88 3.15
CA LEU A 168 30.47 -3.39 3.80
C LEU A 168 30.10 -4.48 4.81
N TYR A 169 30.90 -5.54 4.80
CA TYR A 169 30.69 -6.71 5.64
C TYR A 169 31.85 -6.90 6.61
N ASN A 170 31.54 -7.37 7.81
CA ASN A 170 32.55 -7.77 8.78
C ASN A 170 33.12 -9.17 8.43
N LYS A 171 34.09 -9.63 9.24
CA LYS A 171 34.77 -10.93 9.04
C LYS A 171 33.85 -12.14 9.17
N VAL A 172 32.69 -12.00 9.83
CA VAL A 172 31.73 -13.09 10.06
C VAL A 172 30.55 -13.06 9.10
N GLY A 173 30.53 -12.17 8.10
CA GLY A 173 29.47 -12.17 7.08
C GLY A 173 28.42 -11.07 7.21
N GLN A 174 28.44 -10.27 8.27
CA GLN A 174 27.33 -9.34 8.59
C GLN A 174 27.56 -7.95 7.98
N CYS A 175 26.49 -7.36 7.43
CA CYS A 175 26.53 -6.05 6.78
C CYS A 175 26.48 -4.91 7.80
N PHE A 176 27.65 -4.49 8.29
CA PHE A 176 27.73 -3.44 9.30
C PHE A 176 27.58 -2.03 8.73
N GLN A 177 27.60 -1.86 7.40
CA GLN A 177 27.39 -0.57 6.76
C GLN A 177 26.72 -0.72 5.41
N VAL A 178 25.67 0.07 5.20
CA VAL A 178 25.00 0.25 3.91
C VAL A 178 25.14 1.71 3.51
N GLU A 179 25.48 1.95 2.26
CA GLU A 179 25.40 3.27 1.64
C GLU A 179 24.37 3.22 0.52
N LYS A 180 23.36 4.08 0.57
CA LYS A 180 22.38 4.28 -0.49
C LYS A 180 22.76 5.53 -1.28
N ILE A 181 22.66 5.43 -2.60
CA ILE A 181 23.07 6.48 -3.53
C ILE A 181 21.88 6.78 -4.43
N ASP A 182 21.44 8.03 -4.42
CA ASP A 182 20.46 8.52 -5.38
C ASP A 182 21.09 9.55 -6.32
N TRP A 183 20.59 9.56 -7.56
CA TRP A 183 21.06 10.43 -8.64
C TRP A 183 19.93 11.38 -9.00
N LEU A 184 19.94 12.56 -8.40
CA LEU A 184 18.98 13.62 -8.67
C LEU A 184 19.20 14.16 -10.08
N LYS A 185 18.12 14.27 -10.84
CA LYS A 185 18.18 14.87 -12.16
C LYS A 185 18.03 16.37 -12.05
N GLU A 186 18.95 17.09 -12.68
CA GLU A 186 18.85 18.53 -12.87
C GLU A 186 18.26 18.82 -14.26
N ARG A 187 17.51 19.92 -14.39
CA ARG A 187 16.90 20.33 -15.67
C ARG A 187 17.97 20.69 -16.70
N GLU A 188 19.03 21.33 -16.24
CA GLU A 188 20.21 21.68 -17.02
C GLU A 188 21.45 21.30 -16.19
N GLY A 189 22.18 20.25 -16.59
CA GLY A 189 23.38 19.83 -15.86
C GLY A 189 23.62 18.32 -15.85
N GLU A 190 24.66 17.91 -15.14
CA GLU A 190 24.87 16.50 -14.82
C GLU A 190 24.05 16.11 -13.59
N ALA A 191 23.58 14.87 -13.54
CA ALA A 191 22.86 14.36 -12.37
C ALA A 191 23.72 14.48 -11.10
N LYS A 192 23.13 15.03 -10.05
CA LYS A 192 23.76 15.23 -8.74
C LYS A 192 23.62 13.98 -7.88
N GLU A 193 24.73 13.51 -7.34
CA GLU A 193 24.75 12.36 -6.44
C GLU A 193 24.44 12.77 -5.00
N ILE A 194 23.55 12.03 -4.34
CA ILE A 194 23.33 12.08 -2.89
C ILE A 194 23.64 10.72 -2.29
N ARG A 195 24.44 10.71 -1.21
CA ARG A 195 24.83 9.49 -0.50
C ARG A 195 24.32 9.53 0.93
N THR A 196 23.60 8.50 1.33
CA THR A 196 23.16 8.31 2.71
C THR A 196 23.77 7.04 3.27
N LYS A 197 24.29 7.12 4.49
CA LYS A 197 25.02 6.03 5.13
C LYS A 197 24.28 5.55 6.36
N GLN A 198 24.07 4.24 6.45
CA GLN A 198 23.55 3.54 7.60
C GLN A 198 24.61 2.60 8.17
N GLN A 199 24.76 2.55 9.49
CA GLN A 199 25.66 1.64 10.19
C GLN A 199 24.89 0.72 11.14
N ASN A 200 25.12 -0.58 11.03
CA ASN A 200 24.44 -1.59 11.83
C ASN A 200 25.39 -2.20 12.87
N GLN A 201 24.88 -2.45 14.07
CA GLN A 201 25.50 -3.28 15.08
C GLN A 201 24.65 -4.53 15.30
N TYR A 202 25.33 -5.63 15.60
CA TYR A 202 24.74 -6.95 15.73
C TYR A 202 24.89 -7.45 17.16
N ASP A 203 23.88 -8.17 17.65
CA ASP A 203 23.99 -8.93 18.89
C ASP A 203 24.70 -10.28 18.67
N ASP A 204 24.90 -11.03 19.76
CA ASP A 204 25.54 -12.35 19.75
C ASP A 204 24.70 -13.41 19.00
N CYS A 205 23.41 -13.14 18.76
CA CYS A 205 22.53 -13.98 17.93
C CYS A 205 22.63 -13.62 16.44
N GLY A 206 23.34 -12.55 16.10
CA GLY A 206 23.53 -12.06 14.75
C GLY A 206 22.35 -11.25 14.20
N GLU A 207 21.43 -10.80 15.05
CA GLU A 207 20.38 -9.86 14.68
C GLU A 207 20.88 -8.41 14.79
N VAL A 208 20.33 -7.50 13.99
CA VAL A 208 20.66 -6.06 14.07
C VAL A 208 20.04 -5.49 15.35
N CYS A 209 20.88 -5.20 16.34
CA CYS A 209 20.46 -4.70 17.66
C CYS A 209 20.49 -3.17 17.75
N GLN A 210 21.28 -2.51 16.90
CA GLN A 210 21.29 -1.05 16.74
C GLN A 210 21.57 -0.68 15.28
N SER A 211 20.98 0.42 14.84
CA SER A 211 21.25 1.03 13.55
C SER A 211 21.40 2.54 13.71
N MET A 212 22.43 3.11 13.10
CA MET A 212 22.67 4.55 13.07
C MET A 212 22.50 5.04 11.64
N ASP A 213 21.59 5.99 11.43
CA ASP A 213 21.36 6.60 10.12
C ASP A 213 22.37 7.73 9.81
N ALA A 214 22.22 8.32 8.62
CA ALA A 214 23.10 9.37 8.11
C ALA A 214 23.06 10.65 8.95
N THR A 215 21.97 10.89 9.69
CA THR A 215 21.83 12.05 10.60
C THR A 215 22.52 11.82 11.95
N GLY A 216 23.01 10.59 12.20
CA GLY A 216 23.59 10.16 13.48
C GLY A 216 22.54 9.74 14.51
N MET A 217 21.27 9.63 14.14
CA MET A 217 20.25 9.12 15.05
C MET A 217 20.38 7.61 15.15
N VAL A 218 20.36 7.11 16.39
CA VAL A 218 20.55 5.68 16.70
C VAL A 218 19.20 5.06 17.05
N THR A 219 18.76 4.14 16.21
CA THR A 219 17.62 3.26 16.43
C THR A 219 18.09 1.98 17.11
N ILE A 220 17.38 1.55 18.14
CA ILE A 220 17.63 0.34 18.91
C ILE A 220 16.59 -0.71 18.52
N ASN A 221 17.01 -1.97 18.41
CA ASN A 221 16.15 -3.15 18.25
C ASN A 221 16.79 -4.37 18.93
N ALA A 222 16.94 -4.32 20.24
CA ALA A 222 17.61 -5.38 21.00
C ALA A 222 16.61 -6.46 21.43
N TYR A 223 16.94 -7.74 21.21
CA TYR A 223 16.17 -8.87 21.72
C TYR A 223 16.90 -9.54 22.88
N ASP A 224 16.22 -9.68 24.01
CA ASP A 224 16.69 -10.47 25.14
C ASP A 224 16.00 -11.85 25.12
N PRO A 225 16.71 -12.92 24.75
CA PRO A 225 16.13 -14.26 24.65
C PRO A 225 15.86 -14.91 26.02
N ILE A 226 16.45 -14.41 27.11
CA ILE A 226 16.24 -14.93 28.47
C ILE A 226 14.91 -14.40 29.01
N PHE A 227 14.66 -13.11 28.83
CA PHE A 227 13.41 -12.47 29.26
C PHE A 227 12.33 -12.44 28.18
N LEU A 228 12.61 -12.99 26.99
CA LEU A 228 11.74 -12.95 25.82
C LEU A 228 11.20 -11.54 25.56
N THR A 229 12.10 -10.55 25.60
CA THR A 229 11.72 -9.13 25.54
C THR A 229 12.49 -8.43 24.44
N ARG A 230 11.79 -7.82 23.49
CA ARG A 230 12.36 -6.95 22.46
C ARG A 230 12.23 -5.49 22.89
N THR A 231 13.31 -4.73 22.80
CA THR A 231 13.34 -3.29 23.07
C THR A 231 13.64 -2.54 21.78
N THR A 232 12.70 -1.71 21.35
CA THR A 232 12.87 -0.82 20.19
C THR A 232 12.80 0.64 20.61
N GLY A 233 13.37 1.55 19.82
CA GLY A 233 13.24 2.98 20.08
C GLY A 233 14.42 3.78 19.54
N ILE A 234 14.48 5.04 19.93
CA ILE A 234 15.60 5.93 19.56
C ILE A 234 16.42 6.22 20.82
N LEU A 235 17.73 6.06 20.72
CA LEU A 235 18.64 6.32 21.84
C LEU A 235 18.48 7.75 22.36
N GLY A 236 18.30 7.91 23.67
CA GLY A 236 18.07 9.21 24.33
C GLY A 236 16.63 9.75 24.23
N ASN A 237 15.73 9.03 23.55
CA ASN A 237 14.31 9.36 23.43
C ASN A 237 13.46 8.32 24.19
N GLY A 238 12.27 8.01 23.69
CA GLY A 238 11.44 6.92 24.21
C GLY A 238 11.81 5.56 23.62
N THR A 239 11.42 4.51 24.33
CA THR A 239 11.56 3.11 23.90
C THR A 239 10.24 2.36 24.04
N VAL A 240 10.08 1.29 23.26
CA VAL A 240 8.98 0.34 23.36
C VAL A 240 9.57 -1.01 23.77
N LYS A 241 9.07 -1.57 24.87
CA LYS A 241 9.40 -2.92 25.32
C LYS A 241 8.26 -3.86 24.98
N THR A 242 8.54 -4.87 24.18
CA THR A 242 7.59 -5.90 23.77
C THR A 242 8.01 -7.23 24.37
N LYS A 243 7.24 -7.74 25.31
CA LYS A 243 7.40 -9.09 25.83
C LYS A 243 6.66 -10.07 24.92
N VAL A 244 7.32 -11.15 24.53
CA VAL A 244 6.73 -12.22 23.69
C VAL A 244 6.60 -13.52 24.47
N ASN A 245 5.70 -14.39 24.02
CA ASN A 245 5.64 -15.77 24.48
C ASN A 245 6.64 -16.66 23.72
N LEU A 246 6.67 -17.97 24.04
CA LEU A 246 7.60 -18.94 23.44
C LEU A 246 7.38 -19.16 21.93
N ILE A 247 6.23 -18.78 21.38
CA ILE A 247 5.93 -18.84 19.94
C ILE A 247 6.15 -17.47 19.26
N GLY A 248 6.78 -16.51 19.94
CA GLY A 248 7.14 -15.20 19.40
C GLY A 248 6.00 -14.19 19.28
N LYS A 249 4.82 -14.46 19.85
CA LYS A 249 3.68 -13.54 19.83
C LYS A 249 3.74 -12.54 21.00
N PRO A 250 3.44 -11.25 20.79
CA PRO A 250 3.56 -10.22 21.83
C PRO A 250 2.47 -10.39 22.89
N THR A 251 2.85 -10.53 24.16
CA THR A 251 1.92 -10.61 25.30
C THR A 251 1.79 -9.30 26.05
N GLU A 252 2.79 -8.43 25.97
CA GLU A 252 2.80 -7.12 26.62
C GLU A 252 3.63 -6.13 25.79
N ILE A 253 3.09 -4.93 25.56
CA ILE A 253 3.75 -3.85 24.83
C ILE A 253 3.72 -2.62 25.72
N VAL A 254 4.90 -2.09 26.08
CA VAL A 254 5.04 -0.94 26.99
C VAL A 254 5.83 0.16 26.31
N THR A 255 5.21 1.33 26.13
CA THR A 255 5.92 2.53 25.66
C THR A 255 6.44 3.30 26.87
N ILE A 256 7.73 3.63 26.85
CA ILE A 256 8.47 4.30 27.91
C ILE A 256 9.03 5.60 27.35
N LYS A 257 8.86 6.71 28.07
CA LYS A 257 9.44 8.01 27.71
C LYS A 257 10.95 8.04 27.97
N SER A 258 11.59 9.12 27.51
CA SER A 258 13.02 9.36 27.75
C SER A 258 13.40 9.53 29.22
N ASP A 259 12.46 9.90 30.08
CA ASP A 259 12.66 10.00 31.52
C ASP A 259 12.45 8.65 32.25
N GLY A 260 12.19 7.56 31.52
CA GLY A 260 11.94 6.23 32.07
C GLY A 260 10.50 6.00 32.55
N THR A 261 9.61 6.99 32.48
CA THR A 261 8.21 6.81 32.87
C THR A 261 7.42 6.04 31.80
N ILE A 262 6.51 5.17 32.26
CA ILE A 262 5.60 4.45 31.36
C ILE A 262 4.58 5.43 30.80
N TYR A 263 4.48 5.49 29.48
CA TYR A 263 3.47 6.28 28.76
C TYR A 263 2.20 5.47 28.50
N SER A 264 2.34 4.25 27.97
CA SER A 264 1.24 3.36 27.63
C SER A 264 1.62 1.90 27.82
N LYS A 265 0.63 1.04 28.06
CA LYS A 265 0.79 -0.40 28.23
C LYS A 265 -0.39 -1.16 27.65
N THR A 266 -0.13 -2.05 26.70
CA THR A 266 -1.11 -2.96 26.08
C THR A 266 -0.75 -4.40 26.45
N SER A 267 -1.75 -5.27 26.62
CA SER A 267 -1.53 -6.71 26.83
C SER A 267 -2.41 -7.56 25.94
N CYS A 268 -1.87 -8.69 25.48
CA CYS A 268 -2.53 -9.59 24.56
C CYS A 268 -2.48 -11.03 25.09
N GLU A 269 -3.58 -11.74 24.95
CA GLU A 269 -3.73 -13.14 25.34
C GLU A 269 -4.04 -14.00 24.11
N TYR A 270 -3.43 -15.19 24.06
CA TYR A 270 -3.54 -16.10 22.92
C TYR A 270 -4.05 -17.47 23.36
N ASP A 271 -4.77 -18.15 22.48
CA ASP A 271 -5.12 -19.55 22.70
C ASP A 271 -3.95 -20.51 22.39
N GLY A 272 -4.17 -21.81 22.60
CA GLY A 272 -3.17 -22.85 22.33
C GLY A 272 -2.77 -23.01 20.85
N ARG A 273 -3.49 -22.37 19.92
CA ARG A 273 -3.13 -22.30 18.49
C ARG A 273 -2.40 -21.00 18.14
N GLY A 274 -2.15 -20.12 19.12
CA GLY A 274 -1.45 -18.85 18.91
C GLY A 274 -2.32 -17.75 18.33
N ARG A 275 -3.66 -17.86 18.44
CA ARG A 275 -4.62 -16.86 17.94
C ARG A 275 -4.95 -15.86 19.05
N LEU A 276 -5.01 -14.58 18.73
CA LEU A 276 -5.30 -13.50 19.67
C LEU A 276 -6.76 -13.61 20.14
N VAL A 277 -7.00 -14.01 21.38
CA VAL A 277 -8.36 -14.17 21.92
C VAL A 277 -8.82 -13.00 22.78
N LYS A 278 -7.87 -12.24 23.34
CA LYS A 278 -8.17 -11.05 24.13
C LYS A 278 -7.06 -10.03 24.00
N GLU A 279 -7.45 -8.77 23.90
CA GLU A 279 -6.59 -7.62 23.93
C GLU A 279 -7.07 -6.64 25.00
N ARG A 280 -6.12 -6.04 25.71
CA ARG A 280 -6.36 -4.92 26.61
C ARG A 280 -5.48 -3.75 26.20
N ASP A 281 -6.10 -2.63 25.89
CA ASP A 281 -5.38 -1.43 25.48
C ASP A 281 -4.81 -0.61 26.65
N ALA A 282 -4.19 0.53 26.32
CA ALA A 282 -3.55 1.43 27.27
C ALA A 282 -4.51 2.04 28.31
N LEU A 283 -5.80 2.13 28.00
CA LEU A 283 -6.84 2.61 28.92
C LEU A 283 -7.46 1.48 29.74
N GLY A 284 -6.99 0.24 29.56
CA GLY A 284 -7.52 -0.94 30.22
C GLY A 284 -8.81 -1.47 29.59
N ARG A 285 -9.24 -0.93 28.44
CA ARG A 285 -10.41 -1.38 27.69
C ARG A 285 -10.12 -2.75 27.06
N ILE A 286 -11.12 -3.62 27.00
CA ILE A 286 -10.95 -5.01 26.57
C ILE A 286 -11.64 -5.24 25.22
N THR A 287 -10.95 -5.93 24.31
CA THR A 287 -11.55 -6.50 23.10
C THR A 287 -11.33 -8.01 23.11
N ASP A 288 -12.40 -8.78 22.92
CA ASP A 288 -12.35 -10.25 22.85
C ASP A 288 -12.63 -10.73 21.42
N TYR A 289 -11.99 -11.85 21.05
CA TYR A 289 -12.10 -12.45 19.72
C TYR A 289 -12.43 -13.95 19.84
N GLN A 290 -13.31 -14.41 18.95
CA GLN A 290 -13.60 -15.84 18.78
C GLN A 290 -13.37 -16.27 17.35
N PHE A 291 -12.93 -17.52 17.19
CA PHE A 291 -12.50 -18.07 15.92
C PHE A 291 -13.21 -19.39 15.62
N ASP A 292 -13.40 -19.67 14.34
CA ASP A 292 -13.80 -21.01 13.89
C ASP A 292 -12.60 -21.98 13.82
N SER A 293 -12.82 -23.17 13.25
CA SER A 293 -11.78 -24.19 13.09
C SER A 293 -10.70 -23.83 12.06
N PHE A 294 -10.99 -22.87 11.17
CA PHE A 294 -10.13 -22.38 10.09
C PHE A 294 -9.38 -21.10 10.48
N ASP A 295 -9.41 -20.72 11.75
CA ASP A 295 -8.70 -19.55 12.31
C ASP A 295 -9.26 -18.20 11.84
N ARG A 296 -10.52 -18.19 11.39
CA ARG A 296 -11.24 -16.99 10.95
C ARG A 296 -12.06 -16.41 12.09
N ILE A 297 -12.11 -15.08 12.22
CA ILE A 297 -12.85 -14.39 13.30
C ILE A 297 -14.34 -14.50 13.04
N ILE A 298 -15.07 -15.15 13.96
CA ILE A 298 -16.53 -15.26 13.91
C ILE A 298 -17.24 -14.28 14.84
N GLN A 299 -16.53 -13.77 15.85
CA GLN A 299 -17.06 -12.78 16.78
C GLN A 299 -15.95 -11.86 17.29
N LYS A 300 -16.23 -10.57 17.32
CA LYS A 300 -15.43 -9.54 18.00
C LYS A 300 -16.33 -8.82 19.00
N THR A 301 -15.92 -8.77 20.25
CA THR A 301 -16.62 -8.05 21.32
C THR A 301 -15.75 -6.87 21.76
N GLY A 302 -16.22 -5.64 21.55
CA GLY A 302 -15.52 -4.42 21.92
C GLY A 302 -15.69 -4.01 23.39
N PRO A 303 -15.03 -2.92 23.82
CA PRO A 303 -15.02 -2.45 25.21
C PRO A 303 -16.38 -2.08 25.81
N ASP A 304 -17.31 -1.62 24.98
CA ASP A 304 -18.69 -1.30 25.32
C ASP A 304 -19.62 -2.52 25.25
N SER A 305 -19.06 -3.73 25.19
CA SER A 305 -19.77 -4.99 24.93
C SER A 305 -20.47 -5.04 23.57
N HIS A 306 -20.11 -4.15 22.64
CA HIS A 306 -20.57 -4.19 21.27
C HIS A 306 -20.06 -5.44 20.57
N VAL A 307 -20.96 -6.18 19.92
CA VAL A 307 -20.63 -7.44 19.25
C VAL A 307 -20.78 -7.30 17.74
N VAL A 308 -19.68 -7.55 17.03
CA VAL A 308 -19.65 -7.79 15.58
C VAL A 308 -19.55 -9.29 15.37
N GLN A 309 -20.48 -9.89 14.62
CA GLN A 309 -20.39 -11.28 14.21
C GLN A 309 -20.13 -11.37 12.72
N THR A 310 -19.32 -12.34 12.33
CA THR A 310 -19.03 -12.63 10.92
C THR A 310 -19.28 -14.11 10.68
N SER A 311 -20.08 -14.41 9.66
CA SER A 311 -20.23 -15.76 9.14
C SER A 311 -19.54 -15.86 7.79
N TYR A 312 -19.01 -17.03 7.49
CA TYR A 312 -18.25 -17.30 6.27
C TYR A 312 -18.99 -18.29 5.39
N ALA A 313 -18.66 -18.27 4.10
CA ALA A 313 -19.20 -19.22 3.13
C ALA A 313 -18.87 -20.67 3.55
N PRO A 314 -19.88 -21.53 3.82
CA PRO A 314 -19.65 -22.87 4.38
C PRO A 314 -18.91 -23.81 3.42
N GLN A 315 -18.93 -23.50 2.13
CA GLN A 315 -18.28 -24.29 1.08
C GLN A 315 -16.78 -24.05 0.95
N SER A 316 -16.19 -23.08 1.67
CA SER A 316 -14.76 -22.79 1.59
C SER A 316 -14.12 -22.59 2.98
N PRO A 317 -12.89 -23.08 3.20
CA PRO A 317 -12.06 -22.70 4.35
C PRO A 317 -11.48 -21.29 4.22
N ASP A 318 -11.53 -20.68 3.02
CA ASP A 318 -10.97 -19.35 2.77
C ASP A 318 -11.79 -18.23 3.44
N ASP A 319 -11.22 -17.03 3.52
CA ASP A 319 -11.86 -15.83 4.09
C ASP A 319 -12.91 -15.24 3.15
N HIS A 320 -14.02 -15.94 2.99
CA HIS A 320 -15.19 -15.50 2.23
C HIS A 320 -16.31 -15.07 3.21
N PRO A 321 -16.33 -13.81 3.70
CA PRO A 321 -17.36 -13.35 4.63
C PRO A 321 -18.72 -13.33 3.94
N ALA A 322 -19.63 -14.19 4.38
CA ALA A 322 -20.99 -14.31 3.84
C ALA A 322 -21.97 -13.33 4.50
N SER A 323 -21.79 -13.00 5.77
CA SER A 323 -22.61 -12.01 6.46
C SER A 323 -21.87 -11.38 7.63
N ILE A 324 -22.02 -10.06 7.79
CA ILE A 324 -21.55 -9.30 8.93
C ILE A 324 -22.78 -8.73 9.65
N THR A 325 -22.89 -9.01 10.94
CA THR A 325 -23.99 -8.53 11.79
C THR A 325 -23.48 -7.75 12.98
N ILE A 326 -24.24 -6.71 13.34
CA ILE A 326 -24.03 -5.87 14.52
C ILE A 326 -25.34 -5.81 15.28
N GLY A 327 -25.39 -6.44 16.46
CA GLY A 327 -26.64 -6.61 17.19
C GLY A 327 -27.72 -7.26 16.31
N PRO A 328 -28.91 -6.65 16.13
CA PRO A 328 -29.96 -7.20 15.27
C PRO A 328 -29.79 -6.88 13.78
N TYR A 329 -28.78 -6.08 13.40
CA TYR A 329 -28.66 -5.55 12.05
C TYR A 329 -27.67 -6.36 11.22
N ALA A 330 -28.08 -6.81 10.03
CA ALA A 330 -27.18 -7.27 8.98
C ALA A 330 -26.72 -6.06 8.15
N ILE A 331 -25.44 -5.70 8.25
CA ILE A 331 -24.86 -4.53 7.59
C ILE A 331 -24.28 -4.88 6.22
N GLY A 332 -23.87 -6.14 6.02
CA GLY A 332 -23.38 -6.63 4.74
C GLY A 332 -23.60 -8.12 4.58
N GLU A 333 -24.03 -8.55 3.40
CA GLU A 333 -24.18 -9.96 3.01
C GLU A 333 -23.54 -10.20 1.65
N GLN A 334 -22.93 -11.37 1.45
CA GLN A 334 -22.35 -11.78 0.18
C GLN A 334 -22.73 -13.21 -0.16
N GLN A 335 -22.88 -13.48 -1.45
CA GLN A 335 -23.02 -14.83 -1.99
C GLN A 335 -21.88 -15.11 -2.96
N PHE A 336 -21.37 -16.34 -2.92
CA PHE A 336 -20.22 -16.75 -3.72
C PHE A 336 -20.58 -17.90 -4.64
N ASP A 337 -19.98 -17.93 -5.83
CA ASP A 337 -20.05 -19.10 -6.70
C ASP A 337 -19.08 -20.22 -6.25
N GLY A 338 -19.03 -21.31 -7.01
CA GLY A 338 -18.15 -22.45 -6.73
C GLY A 338 -16.65 -22.17 -6.91
N LEU A 339 -16.28 -21.01 -7.46
CA LEU A 339 -14.89 -20.54 -7.55
C LEU A 339 -14.56 -19.51 -6.46
N GLY A 340 -15.47 -19.25 -5.52
CA GLY A 340 -15.27 -18.30 -4.43
C GLY A 340 -15.41 -16.83 -4.86
N ARG A 341 -16.00 -16.55 -6.03
CA ARG A 341 -16.18 -15.18 -6.52
C ARG A 341 -17.51 -14.62 -6.02
N PRO A 342 -17.58 -13.36 -5.53
CA PRO A 342 -18.83 -12.76 -5.08
C PRO A 342 -19.76 -12.55 -6.28
N THR A 343 -20.98 -13.08 -6.20
CA THR A 343 -22.03 -12.96 -7.24
C THR A 343 -23.14 -12.01 -6.82
N ILE A 344 -23.39 -11.89 -5.52
CA ILE A 344 -24.33 -10.95 -4.93
C ILE A 344 -23.66 -10.29 -3.74
N VAL A 345 -23.77 -8.96 -3.65
CA VAL A 345 -23.37 -8.17 -2.50
C VAL A 345 -24.57 -7.34 -2.06
N LYS A 346 -24.96 -7.45 -0.80
CA LYS A 346 -26.08 -6.72 -0.22
C LYS A 346 -25.63 -5.85 0.94
N GLN A 347 -26.05 -4.59 0.94
CA GLN A 347 -25.76 -3.59 1.99
C GLN A 347 -27.09 -2.97 2.42
N GLY A 348 -27.60 -3.38 3.60
CA GLY A 348 -28.99 -3.09 3.96
C GLY A 348 -29.95 -3.73 2.95
N GLN A 349 -30.77 -2.94 2.26
CA GLN A 349 -31.65 -3.44 1.17
C GLN A 349 -31.01 -3.36 -0.22
N ARG A 350 -29.86 -2.71 -0.35
CA ARG A 350 -29.21 -2.45 -1.65
C ARG A 350 -28.52 -3.72 -2.11
N THR A 351 -28.84 -4.18 -3.32
CA THR A 351 -28.28 -5.43 -3.87
C THR A 351 -27.55 -5.15 -5.16
N THR A 352 -26.26 -5.48 -5.21
CA THR A 352 -25.43 -5.47 -6.41
C THR A 352 -25.19 -6.91 -6.86
N SER A 353 -25.34 -7.19 -8.16
CA SER A 353 -25.08 -8.50 -8.75
C SER A 353 -23.89 -8.46 -9.72
N ASP A 354 -22.94 -9.37 -9.51
CA ASP A 354 -21.72 -9.52 -10.30
C ASP A 354 -21.85 -10.76 -11.20
N ILE A 355 -21.73 -10.57 -12.50
CA ILE A 355 -21.87 -11.63 -13.51
C ILE A 355 -20.51 -11.92 -14.13
N TYR A 356 -20.10 -13.18 -14.12
CA TYR A 356 -18.79 -13.63 -14.59
C TYR A 356 -18.89 -14.44 -15.88
N GLN A 357 -17.84 -14.36 -16.71
CA GLN A 357 -17.70 -15.18 -17.90
C GLN A 357 -16.74 -16.35 -17.64
N GLY A 358 -17.27 -17.58 -17.61
CA GLY A 358 -16.49 -18.79 -17.40
C GLY A 358 -15.69 -18.75 -16.09
N SER A 359 -14.39 -19.02 -16.17
CA SER A 359 -13.46 -19.00 -15.04
C SER A 359 -12.69 -17.68 -14.88
N ALA A 360 -13.09 -16.61 -15.56
CA ALA A 360 -12.44 -15.31 -15.40
C ALA A 360 -12.57 -14.81 -13.94
N PRO A 361 -11.50 -14.31 -13.31
CA PRO A 361 -11.53 -13.95 -11.90
C PRO A 361 -12.39 -12.70 -11.61
N ASN A 362 -12.60 -11.85 -12.61
CA ASN A 362 -13.29 -10.57 -12.48
C ASN A 362 -14.66 -10.58 -13.20
N PRO A 363 -15.66 -9.82 -12.70
CA PRO A 363 -16.99 -9.79 -13.31
C PRO A 363 -16.97 -9.08 -14.66
N SER A 364 -17.64 -9.67 -15.65
CA SER A 364 -17.85 -9.07 -16.98
C SER A 364 -19.01 -8.08 -17.02
N ARG A 365 -19.91 -8.14 -16.04
CA ARG A 365 -21.04 -7.20 -15.89
C ARG A 365 -21.37 -7.00 -14.42
N VAL A 366 -21.68 -5.76 -14.06
CA VAL A 366 -22.19 -5.37 -12.75
C VAL A 366 -23.60 -4.82 -12.91
N VAL A 367 -24.52 -5.24 -12.03
CA VAL A 367 -25.90 -4.76 -11.95
C VAL A 367 -26.10 -4.12 -10.58
N LEU A 368 -26.43 -2.82 -10.55
CA LEU A 368 -26.68 -2.06 -9.32
C LEU A 368 -28.11 -2.29 -8.81
N ALA A 369 -28.40 -1.78 -7.62
CA ALA A 369 -29.68 -1.99 -6.93
C ALA A 369 -30.87 -1.29 -7.60
N ASP A 370 -30.62 -0.19 -8.33
CA ASP A 370 -31.59 0.48 -9.19
C ASP A 370 -31.77 -0.17 -10.58
N GLY A 371 -31.04 -1.26 -10.85
CA GLY A 371 -31.05 -1.96 -12.13
C GLY A 371 -30.11 -1.38 -13.18
N ALA A 372 -29.37 -0.30 -12.88
CA ALA A 372 -28.32 0.20 -13.77
C ALA A 372 -27.23 -0.86 -13.98
N THR A 373 -26.68 -0.92 -15.19
CA THR A 373 -25.70 -1.93 -15.58
C THR A 373 -24.53 -1.33 -16.34
N HIS A 374 -23.33 -1.88 -16.10
CA HIS A 374 -22.17 -1.63 -16.94
C HIS A 374 -21.39 -2.93 -17.18
N ASP A 375 -20.81 -3.03 -18.37
CA ASP A 375 -20.00 -4.16 -18.83
C ASP A 375 -18.52 -3.83 -18.68
N ILE A 376 -17.71 -4.83 -18.33
CA ILE A 376 -16.27 -4.69 -18.14
C ILE A 376 -15.55 -5.73 -18.98
N SER A 377 -14.64 -5.27 -19.83
CA SER A 377 -13.73 -6.13 -20.60
C SER A 377 -12.33 -6.09 -20.00
N TYR A 378 -11.64 -7.23 -20.05
CA TYR A 378 -10.30 -7.39 -19.50
C TYR A 378 -9.32 -7.90 -20.55
N GLU A 379 -8.04 -7.70 -20.29
CA GLU A 379 -6.94 -8.27 -21.06
C GLU A 379 -6.29 -9.42 -20.28
N PRO A 380 -6.62 -10.70 -20.56
CA PRO A 380 -6.08 -11.84 -19.83
C PRO A 380 -4.56 -11.96 -19.95
N SER A 381 -3.96 -11.50 -21.05
CA SER A 381 -2.52 -11.62 -21.31
C SER A 381 -1.63 -10.83 -20.35
N ILE A 382 -2.21 -9.91 -19.57
CA ILE A 382 -1.50 -9.08 -18.58
C ILE A 382 -2.16 -9.18 -17.20
N GLY A 383 -2.77 -10.33 -16.88
CA GLY A 383 -3.38 -10.58 -15.57
C GLY A 383 -4.76 -9.96 -15.39
N TYR A 384 -5.62 -10.03 -16.42
CA TYR A 384 -7.00 -9.54 -16.39
C TYR A 384 -7.11 -8.06 -15.96
N LYS A 385 -6.20 -7.20 -16.43
CA LYS A 385 -6.33 -5.75 -16.25
C LYS A 385 -7.49 -5.23 -17.10
N VAL A 386 -8.22 -4.24 -16.59
CA VAL A 386 -9.35 -3.61 -17.28
C VAL A 386 -8.87 -3.04 -18.61
N LYS A 387 -9.60 -3.38 -19.68
CA LYS A 387 -9.40 -2.94 -21.05
C LYS A 387 -10.45 -1.91 -21.46
N SER A 388 -11.70 -2.15 -21.11
CA SER A 388 -12.76 -1.14 -21.25
C SER A 388 -13.89 -1.36 -20.27
N ILE A 389 -14.62 -0.28 -19.98
CA ILE A 389 -15.89 -0.27 -19.26
C ILE A 389 -16.92 0.36 -20.19
N THR A 390 -18.02 -0.33 -20.44
CA THR A 390 -19.08 0.13 -21.34
C THR A 390 -20.37 0.29 -20.57
N ALA A 391 -20.94 1.48 -20.63
CA ALA A 391 -22.18 1.85 -19.97
C ALA A 391 -23.10 2.62 -20.95
N PRO A 392 -24.40 2.81 -20.63
CA PRO A 392 -25.29 3.61 -21.47
C PRO A 392 -24.78 5.04 -21.76
N GLU A 393 -23.98 5.62 -20.85
CA GLU A 393 -23.41 6.96 -20.98
C GLU A 393 -22.18 7.05 -21.88
N GLY A 394 -21.59 5.92 -22.27
CA GLY A 394 -20.40 5.83 -23.11
C GLY A 394 -19.44 4.68 -22.75
N GLU A 395 -18.37 4.57 -23.53
CA GLU A 395 -17.26 3.64 -23.26
C GLU A 395 -16.05 4.40 -22.69
N GLU A 396 -15.43 3.80 -21.68
CA GLU A 396 -14.13 4.17 -21.14
C GLU A 396 -13.14 3.08 -21.54
N SER A 397 -12.01 3.43 -22.15
CA SER A 397 -11.04 2.45 -22.67
C SER A 397 -9.62 2.75 -22.21
N TYR A 398 -8.82 1.68 -22.08
CA TYR A 398 -7.44 1.72 -21.58
C TYR A 398 -6.53 0.90 -22.49
N VAL A 399 -5.45 1.52 -22.95
CA VAL A 399 -4.36 0.84 -23.65
C VAL A 399 -3.18 0.72 -22.70
N ARG A 400 -2.65 -0.49 -22.57
CA ARG A 400 -1.56 -0.81 -21.65
C ARG A 400 -0.37 -1.40 -22.39
N ASP A 401 0.81 -1.12 -21.87
CA ASP A 401 2.02 -1.82 -22.27
C ASP A 401 1.90 -3.31 -21.94
N LYS A 402 2.28 -4.18 -22.89
CA LYS A 402 2.10 -5.64 -22.75
C LYS A 402 3.12 -6.29 -21.80
N LYS A 403 4.21 -5.60 -21.47
CA LYS A 403 5.27 -6.08 -20.58
C LYS A 403 5.15 -5.50 -19.18
N THR A 404 4.88 -4.20 -19.06
CA THR A 404 4.83 -3.51 -17.76
C THR A 404 3.41 -3.35 -17.21
N ALA A 405 2.38 -3.59 -18.03
CA ALA A 405 0.96 -3.32 -17.72
C ALA A 405 0.62 -1.85 -17.39
N ALA A 406 1.59 -0.94 -17.57
CA ALA A 406 1.42 0.50 -17.40
C ALA A 406 0.40 1.05 -18.41
N ILE A 407 -0.40 2.04 -18.00
CA ILE A 407 -1.43 2.65 -18.86
C ILE A 407 -0.73 3.64 -19.80
N LEU A 408 -0.71 3.37 -21.09
CA LEU A 408 -0.13 4.26 -22.11
C LEU A 408 -1.14 5.28 -22.62
N ASN A 409 -2.42 4.88 -22.67
CA ASN A 409 -3.51 5.73 -23.11
C ASN A 409 -4.79 5.35 -22.36
N LEU A 410 -5.59 6.35 -22.04
CA LEU A 410 -6.95 6.19 -21.55
C LEU A 410 -7.85 7.25 -22.18
N GLN A 411 -9.10 6.89 -22.47
CA GLN A 411 -10.04 7.80 -23.10
C GLN A 411 -11.48 7.47 -22.76
N ASN A 412 -12.31 8.51 -22.78
CA ASN A 412 -13.75 8.40 -22.75
C ASN A 412 -14.35 9.51 -23.63
N LYS A 413 -15.65 9.79 -23.48
CA LYS A 413 -16.28 10.88 -24.22
C LYS A 413 -15.68 12.25 -23.90
N GLU A 414 -15.22 12.50 -22.68
CA GLU A 414 -14.76 13.82 -22.22
C GLU A 414 -13.34 14.15 -22.73
N MET A 415 -12.42 13.19 -22.68
CA MET A 415 -11.03 13.43 -23.06
C MET A 415 -10.25 12.17 -23.42
N THR A 416 -9.11 12.37 -24.06
CA THR A 416 -8.05 11.36 -24.23
C THR A 416 -6.80 11.79 -23.47
N VAL A 417 -6.23 10.90 -22.67
CA VAL A 417 -4.97 11.12 -21.95
C VAL A 417 -3.94 10.12 -22.45
N ASN A 418 -2.80 10.62 -22.91
CA ASN A 418 -1.63 9.81 -23.26
C ASN A 418 -0.58 9.95 -22.17
N ARG A 419 0.08 8.85 -21.81
CA ARG A 419 1.07 8.79 -20.74
C ARG A 419 2.41 8.34 -21.27
N ALA A 420 3.45 9.03 -20.86
CA ALA A 420 4.84 8.63 -21.10
C ALA A 420 5.50 8.30 -19.76
N TYR A 421 6.30 7.23 -19.76
CA TYR A 421 7.03 6.80 -18.58
C TYR A 421 8.53 7.00 -18.77
N SER A 422 9.23 7.36 -17.70
CA SER A 422 10.69 7.29 -17.67
C SER A 422 11.13 5.84 -17.89
N PRO A 423 12.37 5.60 -18.34
CA PRO A 423 12.89 4.24 -18.42
C PRO A 423 12.86 3.51 -17.08
N SER A 424 13.04 4.23 -15.95
CA SER A 424 12.88 3.71 -14.60
C SER A 424 11.43 3.40 -14.18
N GLY A 425 10.43 3.64 -15.04
CA GLY A 425 9.03 3.26 -14.85
C GLY A 425 8.14 4.32 -14.20
N PHE A 426 8.63 5.53 -13.96
CA PHE A 426 7.85 6.62 -13.35
C PHE A 426 7.07 7.41 -14.41
N LEU A 427 5.88 7.90 -14.09
CA LEU A 427 5.05 8.67 -15.02
C LEU A 427 5.70 10.04 -15.32
N ALA A 428 6.33 10.18 -16.47
CA ALA A 428 7.15 11.33 -16.81
C ALA A 428 6.38 12.44 -17.54
N ALA A 429 5.26 12.14 -18.18
CA ALA A 429 4.41 13.15 -18.81
C ALA A 429 3.00 12.61 -19.08
N GLU A 430 2.02 13.50 -19.02
CA GLU A 430 0.68 13.29 -19.54
C GLU A 430 0.37 14.32 -20.64
N THR A 431 -0.36 13.90 -21.67
CA THR A 431 -0.91 14.79 -22.70
C THR A 431 -2.41 14.59 -22.77
N PHE A 432 -3.14 15.66 -22.48
CA PHE A 432 -4.58 15.73 -22.42
C PHE A 432 -5.11 16.32 -23.72
N LYS A 433 -6.01 15.60 -24.39
CA LYS A 433 -6.75 16.10 -25.56
C LYS A 433 -8.23 16.19 -25.19
N MET A 434 -8.72 17.42 -25.11
CA MET A 434 -10.11 17.76 -24.80
C MET A 434 -11.03 17.62 -26.03
N GLN A 435 -12.35 17.61 -25.84
CA GLN A 435 -13.33 17.51 -26.93
C GLN A 435 -13.24 18.65 -27.95
N ASP A 436 -12.96 19.87 -27.49
CA ASP A 436 -12.82 21.07 -28.31
C ASP A 436 -11.54 21.07 -29.18
N GLY A 437 -10.69 20.05 -29.02
CA GLY A 437 -9.42 19.90 -29.71
C GLY A 437 -8.24 20.52 -28.98
N ASN A 438 -8.47 21.23 -27.88
CA ASN A 438 -7.42 21.81 -27.05
C ASN A 438 -6.51 20.70 -26.49
N LYS A 439 -5.22 21.00 -26.46
CA LYS A 439 -4.19 20.11 -25.95
C LYS A 439 -3.46 20.78 -24.81
N LEU A 440 -3.39 20.07 -23.70
CA LEU A 440 -2.60 20.44 -22.53
C LEU A 440 -1.63 19.30 -22.25
N SER A 441 -0.54 19.61 -21.57
CA SER A 441 0.44 18.62 -21.16
C SER A 441 1.06 19.01 -19.85
N ASP A 442 1.46 18.01 -19.08
CA ASP A 442 2.34 18.18 -17.94
C ASP A 442 3.59 17.31 -18.12
N SER A 443 4.58 17.52 -17.26
CA SER A 443 5.78 16.68 -17.23
C SER A 443 6.39 16.63 -15.84
N ALA A 444 7.01 15.50 -15.51
CA ALA A 444 7.67 15.24 -14.24
C ALA A 444 9.06 14.66 -14.47
N MET A 445 10.01 15.10 -13.66
CA MET A 445 11.34 14.52 -13.58
C MET A 445 11.54 13.87 -12.22
N TYR A 446 12.12 12.68 -12.24
CA TYR A 446 12.45 11.91 -11.05
C TYR A 446 13.93 11.56 -11.03
N SER A 447 14.47 11.42 -9.83
CA SER A 447 15.77 10.82 -9.60
C SER A 447 15.82 9.37 -10.10
N LEU A 448 17.00 8.76 -10.08
CA LEU A 448 17.13 7.35 -10.46
C LEU A 448 16.38 6.40 -9.49
N ASP A 449 16.24 6.78 -8.23
CA ASP A 449 15.48 6.05 -7.22
C ASP A 449 13.98 6.44 -7.14
N GLY A 450 13.59 7.50 -7.86
CA GLY A 450 12.19 7.91 -8.01
C GLY A 450 11.75 9.06 -7.12
N GLU A 451 12.69 9.79 -6.52
CA GLU A 451 12.40 11.02 -5.79
C GLU A 451 11.99 12.14 -6.76
N PRO A 452 10.89 12.87 -6.54
CA PRO A 452 10.46 13.95 -7.43
C PRO A 452 11.49 15.09 -7.49
N CYS A 453 12.04 15.38 -8.67
CA CYS A 453 13.00 16.47 -8.85
C CYS A 453 12.33 17.74 -9.39
N SER A 454 11.47 17.60 -10.41
CA SER A 454 10.71 18.72 -10.95
C SER A 454 9.35 18.28 -11.49
N TYR A 455 8.43 19.23 -11.56
CA TYR A 455 7.13 19.06 -12.19
C TYR A 455 6.74 20.35 -12.89
N THR A 456 6.31 20.25 -14.15
CA THR A 456 5.73 21.35 -14.91
C THR A 456 4.27 21.01 -15.16
N ASP A 457 3.37 21.87 -14.69
CA ASP A 457 1.93 21.67 -14.85
C ASP A 457 1.40 22.12 -16.23
N VAL A 458 0.08 22.01 -16.41
CA VAL A 458 -0.61 22.39 -17.65
C VAL A 458 -0.62 23.89 -17.95
N HIS A 459 -0.21 24.73 -17.01
CA HIS A 459 -0.03 26.17 -17.17
C HIS A 459 1.43 26.57 -17.37
N GLU A 460 2.31 25.58 -17.62
CA GLU A 460 3.76 25.75 -17.78
C GLU A 460 4.48 26.25 -16.50
N GLN A 461 3.79 26.22 -15.35
CA GLN A 461 4.41 26.54 -14.07
C GLN A 461 5.27 25.37 -13.63
N THR A 462 6.56 25.64 -13.47
CA THR A 462 7.53 24.63 -13.06
C THR A 462 7.86 24.78 -11.59
N ARG A 463 7.78 23.67 -10.86
CA ARG A 463 8.28 23.54 -9.50
C ARG A 463 9.44 22.57 -9.44
N GLU A 464 10.39 22.85 -8.56
CA GLU A 464 11.59 22.06 -8.33
C GLU A 464 11.73 21.75 -6.85
N ILE A 465 12.15 20.53 -6.52
CA ILE A 465 12.41 20.11 -5.15
C ILE A 465 13.92 19.90 -4.99
N GLU A 466 14.51 20.64 -4.07
CA GLU A 466 15.88 20.40 -3.64
C GLU A 466 15.93 19.47 -2.45
N TYR A 467 17.01 18.72 -2.35
CA TYR A 467 17.26 17.78 -1.26
C TYR A 467 18.56 18.11 -0.53
N ASP A 468 18.55 17.89 0.79
CA ASP A 468 19.73 18.01 1.63
C ASP A 468 20.71 16.84 1.44
N ALA A 469 21.87 16.93 2.09
CA ALA A 469 22.89 15.87 2.06
C ALA A 469 22.42 14.52 2.64
N PHE A 470 21.26 14.47 3.29
CA PHE A 470 20.65 13.26 3.84
C PHE A 470 19.51 12.72 2.97
N GLY A 471 19.29 13.27 1.77
CA GLY A 471 18.25 12.82 0.84
C GLY A 471 16.84 13.21 1.25
N ARG A 472 16.68 14.26 2.07
CA ARG A 472 15.37 14.78 2.49
C ARG A 472 15.07 16.07 1.73
N ALA A 473 13.82 16.26 1.31
CA ALA A 473 13.40 17.52 0.68
C ALA A 473 13.73 18.71 1.60
N SER A 474 14.54 19.63 1.10
CA SER A 474 15.04 20.81 1.80
C SER A 474 14.40 22.10 1.31
N GLN A 475 14.05 22.18 0.03
CA GLN A 475 13.33 23.33 -0.53
C GLN A 475 12.35 22.89 -1.62
N LEU A 476 11.26 23.63 -1.76
CA LEU A 476 10.37 23.61 -2.92
C LEU A 476 10.41 25.00 -3.56
N ILE A 477 10.77 25.06 -4.84
CA ILE A 477 10.98 26.30 -5.58
C ILE A 477 9.96 26.36 -6.72
N GLN A 478 9.24 27.47 -6.85
CA GLN A 478 8.34 27.74 -7.98
C GLN A 478 8.40 29.22 -8.35
N GLY A 479 8.98 29.54 -9.51
CA GLY A 479 9.25 30.91 -9.93
C GLY A 479 10.13 31.65 -8.91
N ALA A 480 9.69 32.81 -8.43
CA ALA A 480 10.39 33.58 -7.39
C ALA A 480 10.07 33.12 -5.95
N THR A 481 9.23 32.09 -5.78
CA THR A 481 8.78 31.62 -4.46
C THR A 481 9.57 30.39 -4.04
N THR A 482 10.05 30.38 -2.80
CA THR A 482 10.78 29.26 -2.21
C THR A 482 10.17 28.90 -0.87
N VAL A 483 9.75 27.64 -0.70
CA VAL A 483 9.34 27.09 0.58
C VAL A 483 10.50 26.28 1.13
N ASP A 484 11.12 26.76 2.20
CA ASP A 484 12.18 26.04 2.90
C ASP A 484 11.57 24.96 3.79
N PHE A 485 12.11 23.75 3.78
CA PHE A 485 11.76 22.71 4.75
C PHE A 485 12.72 22.75 5.94
N GLU A 486 12.22 23.12 7.13
CA GLU A 486 13.01 23.03 8.36
C GLU A 486 12.90 21.61 8.92
N THR A 487 13.97 20.84 8.73
CA THR A 487 14.13 19.56 9.42
C THR A 487 14.63 19.83 10.84
N THR A 488 13.72 19.98 11.80
CA THR A 488 14.09 19.64 13.18
C THR A 488 14.15 18.11 13.29
N ARG A 489 14.95 17.57 14.22
CA ARG A 489 15.31 16.14 14.35
C ARG A 489 14.16 15.11 14.32
N ARG A 490 12.88 15.50 14.20
CA ARG A 490 11.70 14.63 14.30
C ARG A 490 10.53 14.97 13.35
N THR A 491 10.55 16.06 12.57
CA THR A 491 9.47 16.41 11.62
C THR A 491 10.00 17.26 10.46
N LEU A 492 9.55 16.98 9.23
CA LEU A 492 9.54 17.96 8.14
C LEU A 492 8.47 19.00 8.53
N SER A 493 8.89 20.23 8.78
CA SER A 493 7.97 21.35 8.91
C SER A 493 8.50 22.44 8.00
N PRO A 494 7.76 22.88 6.97
CA PRO A 494 8.22 24.02 6.21
C PRO A 494 8.39 25.23 7.12
N ARG A 495 9.41 26.04 6.83
CA ARG A 495 9.33 27.47 7.07
C ARG A 495 8.51 28.05 5.93
N PRO A 496 7.28 28.55 6.16
CA PRO A 496 6.73 29.49 5.21
C PRO A 496 7.70 30.67 5.09
N LEU A 497 7.94 31.13 3.85
CA LEU A 497 8.36 32.51 3.59
C LEU A 497 7.46 33.40 4.45
N SER A 498 8.06 34.08 5.42
CA SER A 498 7.31 34.64 6.55
C SER A 498 6.25 35.64 6.09
N LEU A 499 4.98 35.31 6.30
CA LEU A 499 3.96 36.32 6.63
C LEU A 499 3.32 36.11 8.03
N ALA A 500 3.44 34.92 8.64
CA ALA A 500 2.92 34.70 9.99
C ALA A 500 3.81 33.76 10.83
N LYS A 501 4.18 34.19 12.04
CA LYS A 501 4.94 33.40 13.03
C LYS A 501 4.04 32.37 13.73
N LYS A 502 3.08 31.76 13.02
CA LYS A 502 2.13 30.87 13.72
C LYS A 502 2.79 29.53 14.03
N LYS A 503 2.63 29.09 15.27
CA LYS A 503 3.13 27.82 15.79
C LYS A 503 1.95 26.95 16.18
N ARG A 504 1.91 25.71 15.70
CA ARG A 504 0.93 24.70 16.10
C ARG A 504 1.59 23.65 16.99
N ASN A 505 1.03 23.41 18.16
CA ASN A 505 1.43 22.35 19.09
C ASN A 505 0.26 21.38 19.30
N GLN A 506 0.54 20.09 19.43
CA GLN A 506 -0.48 19.06 19.66
C GLN A 506 -0.04 18.16 20.82
N LYS A 507 -1.00 17.73 21.64
CA LYS A 507 -0.79 16.72 22.67
C LYS A 507 -1.68 15.52 22.37
N PHE A 508 -1.13 14.34 22.55
CA PHE A 508 -1.79 13.06 22.30
C PHE A 508 -2.02 12.30 23.61
N GLY A 509 -3.16 11.63 23.72
CA GLY A 509 -3.49 10.71 24.81
C GLY A 509 -2.82 9.34 24.66
N GLN A 510 -3.02 8.46 25.64
CA GLN A 510 -2.39 7.12 25.68
C GLN A 510 -2.79 6.20 24.51
N THR A 511 -3.90 6.49 23.84
CA THR A 511 -4.39 5.80 22.64
C THR A 511 -3.87 6.41 21.33
N GLY A 512 -3.06 7.48 21.39
CA GLY A 512 -2.53 8.17 20.22
C GLY A 512 -3.48 9.20 19.60
N LEU A 513 -4.68 9.39 20.16
CA LEU A 513 -5.62 10.44 19.72
C LEU A 513 -5.20 11.81 20.22
N ILE A 514 -5.47 12.86 19.45
CA ILE A 514 -5.20 14.26 19.85
C ILE A 514 -6.14 14.61 21.00
N ASN A 515 -5.61 15.07 22.13
CA ASN A 515 -6.41 15.59 23.25
C ASN A 515 -6.43 17.12 23.26
N GLU A 516 -5.36 17.76 22.79
CA GLU A 516 -5.19 19.21 22.79
C GLU A 516 -4.47 19.66 21.52
N ARG A 517 -4.94 20.75 20.91
CA ARG A 517 -4.26 21.43 19.81
C ARG A 517 -4.24 22.92 20.07
N ARG A 518 -3.05 23.52 20.04
CA ARG A 518 -2.82 24.94 20.36
C ARG A 518 -2.13 25.64 19.21
N VAL A 519 -2.68 26.76 18.75
CA VAL A 519 -2.16 27.60 17.68
C VAL A 519 -1.90 29.01 18.22
N GLU A 520 -0.67 29.50 18.08
CA GLU A 520 -0.24 30.83 18.55
C GLU A 520 0.44 31.60 17.43
N ASN A 521 0.36 32.94 17.42
CA ASN A 521 1.12 33.81 16.53
C ASN A 521 2.34 34.41 17.24
N GLY A 522 3.30 33.55 17.56
CA GLY A 522 4.45 33.90 18.40
C GLY A 522 4.16 33.77 19.90
N PRO A 523 5.17 34.00 20.76
CA PRO A 523 5.06 33.71 22.18
C PRO A 523 3.98 34.55 22.87
N GLY A 524 2.95 33.90 23.43
CA GLY A 524 1.89 34.54 24.23
C GLY A 524 0.70 35.09 23.43
N ASP A 525 0.72 35.05 22.10
CA ASP A 525 -0.40 35.45 21.25
C ASP A 525 -1.23 34.21 20.85
N LEU A 526 -2.14 33.79 21.74
CA LEU A 526 -2.99 32.62 21.51
C LEU A 526 -4.10 32.93 20.51
N LEU A 527 -4.12 32.21 19.40
CA LEU A 527 -5.18 32.33 18.39
C LEU A 527 -6.30 31.34 18.63
N ARG A 528 -5.93 30.10 18.96
CA ARG A 528 -6.88 29.01 19.18
C ARG A 528 -6.29 27.92 20.05
N GLU A 529 -7.07 27.43 20.98
CA GLU A 529 -6.80 26.25 21.79
C GLU A 529 -8.01 25.32 21.77
N GLU A 530 -7.77 24.08 21.35
CA GLU A 530 -8.80 23.09 21.06
C GLU A 530 -8.60 21.87 21.95
N TYR A 531 -9.71 21.35 22.47
CA TYR A 531 -9.75 20.16 23.32
C TYR A 531 -10.65 19.11 22.70
N PHE A 532 -10.22 17.86 22.75
CA PHE A 532 -10.90 16.72 22.15
C PHE A 532 -11.06 15.60 23.17
N THR A 533 -12.27 15.07 23.29
CA THR A 533 -12.59 13.94 24.18
C THR A 533 -13.29 12.85 23.38
N TYR A 534 -12.96 11.60 23.70
CA TYR A 534 -13.43 10.42 22.98
C TYR A 534 -14.17 9.46 23.90
N ASP A 535 -15.06 8.64 23.33
CA ASP A 535 -15.69 7.54 24.04
C ASP A 535 -14.82 6.27 24.08
N VAL A 536 -15.37 5.18 24.62
CA VAL A 536 -14.67 3.89 24.73
C VAL A 536 -14.41 3.21 23.38
N ARG A 537 -14.98 3.71 22.28
CA ARG A 537 -14.74 3.28 20.89
C ARG A 537 -13.87 4.27 20.12
N ASP A 538 -13.22 5.21 20.82
CA ASP A 538 -12.34 6.22 20.23
C ASP A 538 -13.04 7.22 19.29
N ARG A 539 -14.36 7.41 19.46
CA ARG A 539 -15.15 8.38 18.68
C ARG A 539 -15.18 9.72 19.38
N LEU A 540 -14.98 10.82 18.63
CA LEU A 540 -15.01 12.17 19.18
C LEU A 540 -16.40 12.51 19.71
N VAL A 541 -16.55 12.62 21.03
CA VAL A 541 -17.82 12.95 21.69
C VAL A 541 -17.89 14.38 22.20
N ASP A 542 -16.76 15.04 22.42
CA ASP A 542 -16.71 16.44 22.85
C ASP A 542 -15.52 17.17 22.22
N TYR A 543 -15.81 18.29 21.59
CA TYR A 543 -14.87 19.27 21.08
C TYR A 543 -15.11 20.61 21.77
N ARG A 544 -14.05 21.26 22.24
CA ARG A 544 -14.12 22.63 22.78
C ARG A 544 -13.06 23.49 22.13
N CYS A 545 -13.37 24.75 21.92
CA CYS A 545 -12.45 25.72 21.37
C CYS A 545 -12.48 27.04 22.15
N ASN A 546 -11.31 27.52 22.50
CA ASN A 546 -11.08 28.84 23.09
C ASN A 546 -10.15 29.67 22.19
N GLY A 547 -10.33 30.98 22.18
CA GLY A 547 -9.51 31.92 21.43
C GLY A 547 -10.25 32.63 20.30
N PRO A 548 -9.65 33.70 19.74
CA PRO A 548 -10.28 34.56 18.74
C PRO A 548 -10.48 33.90 17.36
N GLU A 549 -9.66 32.90 17.01
CA GLU A 549 -9.69 32.18 15.73
C GLU A 549 -10.31 30.77 15.87
N CYS A 550 -11.31 30.60 16.73
CA CYS A 550 -12.08 29.35 16.77
C CYS A 550 -12.84 29.12 15.44
N PRO A 551 -12.93 27.87 14.95
CA PRO A 551 -13.54 27.59 13.66
C PRO A 551 -15.02 28.00 13.63
N GLU A 552 -15.47 28.48 12.48
CA GLU A 552 -16.90 28.72 12.22
C GLU A 552 -17.55 27.48 11.59
N ASP A 553 -18.80 27.19 11.95
CA ASP A 553 -19.61 26.16 11.30
C ASP A 553 -20.34 26.68 10.04
N GLN A 554 -21.13 25.82 9.40
CA GLN A 554 -21.91 26.17 8.21
C GLN A 554 -22.96 27.27 8.40
N ASN A 555 -23.31 27.58 9.64
CA ASN A 555 -24.23 28.65 9.99
C ASN A 555 -23.49 29.96 10.32
N GLY A 556 -22.16 29.98 10.19
CA GLY A 556 -21.29 31.09 10.56
C GLY A 556 -21.11 31.25 12.07
N TRP A 557 -21.35 30.20 12.86
CA TRP A 557 -21.22 30.27 14.31
C TRP A 557 -19.80 29.90 14.73
N LYS A 558 -19.10 30.82 15.39
CA LYS A 558 -17.80 30.54 16.02
C LYS A 558 -17.96 29.54 17.15
N LEU A 559 -17.33 28.38 16.99
CA LEU A 559 -17.51 27.25 17.90
C LEU A 559 -16.89 27.54 19.28
N LEU A 560 -17.71 27.39 20.32
CA LEU A 560 -17.25 27.25 21.71
C LEU A 560 -17.15 25.76 22.07
N ARG A 561 -18.20 25.00 21.72
CA ARG A 561 -18.29 23.56 22.00
C ARG A 561 -19.10 22.86 20.92
N LYS A 562 -18.73 21.61 20.63
CA LYS A 562 -19.51 20.70 19.81
C LYS A 562 -19.46 19.30 20.43
N SER A 563 -20.62 18.74 20.73
CA SER A 563 -20.74 17.39 21.32
C SER A 563 -21.47 16.46 20.37
N PHE A 564 -21.09 15.18 20.38
CA PHE A 564 -21.60 14.17 19.46
C PHE A 564 -22.12 12.97 20.26
N ALA A 565 -23.29 12.47 19.87
CA ALA A 565 -23.81 11.19 20.33
C ALA A 565 -23.88 10.21 19.17
N PHE A 566 -23.56 8.96 19.43
CA PHE A 566 -23.51 7.91 18.42
C PHE A 566 -24.30 6.68 18.86
N ASP A 567 -24.75 5.88 17.89
CA ASP A 567 -25.30 4.55 18.16
C ASP A 567 -24.23 3.45 18.08
N ALA A 568 -24.66 2.19 18.08
CA ALA A 568 -23.77 1.04 17.97
C ALA A 568 -23.17 0.85 16.57
N LEU A 569 -23.76 1.42 15.52
CA LEU A 569 -23.33 1.32 14.12
C LEU A 569 -22.40 2.46 13.71
N ASP A 570 -21.95 3.28 14.67
CA ASP A 570 -21.16 4.50 14.47
C ASP A 570 -21.90 5.62 13.73
N ASN A 571 -23.23 5.53 13.68
CA ASN A 571 -24.06 6.62 13.21
C ASN A 571 -24.02 7.79 14.18
N VAL A 572 -23.87 9.01 13.68
CA VAL A 572 -24.04 10.23 14.48
C VAL A 572 -25.52 10.46 14.71
N LEU A 573 -26.01 10.23 15.93
CA LEU A 573 -27.40 10.46 16.31
C LEU A 573 -27.68 11.93 16.59
N GLU A 574 -26.79 12.59 17.33
CA GLU A 574 -26.97 13.96 17.79
C GLU A 574 -25.68 14.75 17.65
N ILE A 575 -25.81 16.01 17.24
CA ILE A 575 -24.74 17.01 17.28
C ILE A 575 -25.28 18.24 18.02
N SER A 576 -24.77 18.49 19.21
CA SER A 576 -25.06 19.69 19.98
C SER A 576 -23.94 20.71 19.80
N THR A 577 -24.28 21.93 19.39
CA THR A 577 -23.33 23.00 19.05
C THR A 577 -23.61 24.22 19.91
N ASP A 578 -22.60 24.72 20.62
CA ASP A 578 -22.62 25.99 21.34
C ASP A 578 -21.63 26.96 20.70
N SER A 579 -22.07 28.19 20.45
CA SER A 579 -21.25 29.25 19.89
C SER A 579 -20.70 30.18 20.96
N GLN A 580 -19.61 30.89 20.64
CA GLN A 580 -19.04 31.90 21.53
C GLN A 580 -20.00 33.08 21.79
N ASP A 581 -20.93 33.35 20.86
CA ASP A 581 -21.95 34.40 20.98
C ASP A 581 -23.22 33.95 21.73
N GLY A 582 -23.20 32.75 22.33
CA GLY A 582 -24.30 32.24 23.16
C GLY A 582 -25.49 31.62 22.39
N LYS A 583 -25.39 31.47 21.06
CA LYS A 583 -26.34 30.64 20.28
C LYS A 583 -26.04 29.16 20.49
N SER A 584 -27.08 28.33 20.50
CA SER A 584 -26.96 26.87 20.58
C SER A 584 -27.93 26.16 19.65
N ASN A 585 -27.54 24.98 19.17
CA ASN A 585 -28.40 24.12 18.35
C ASN A 585 -28.10 22.65 18.64
N THR A 586 -29.15 21.84 18.74
CA THR A 586 -29.08 20.39 18.77
C THR A 586 -29.63 19.87 17.45
N ARG A 587 -28.78 19.20 16.67
CA ARG A 587 -29.10 18.57 15.40
C ARG A 587 -29.26 17.07 15.59
N CYS A 588 -30.44 16.52 15.33
CA CYS A 588 -30.69 15.07 15.44
C CYS A 588 -30.81 14.43 14.05
N HIS A 589 -30.20 13.26 13.86
CA HIS A 589 -30.30 12.47 12.63
C HIS A 589 -31.17 11.24 12.87
N GLU A 590 -32.11 11.02 11.97
CA GLU A 590 -32.98 9.85 11.97
C GLU A 590 -32.59 8.92 10.82
N TYR A 591 -32.37 7.65 11.14
CA TYR A 591 -31.88 6.63 10.22
C TYR A 591 -33.00 5.70 9.76
N SER A 592 -32.84 5.11 8.58
CA SER A 592 -33.79 4.15 8.03
C SER A 592 -33.83 2.86 8.87
N PRO A 593 -35.02 2.34 9.24
CA PRO A 593 -35.11 1.07 9.96
C PRO A 593 -34.71 -0.15 9.10
N HIS A 594 -34.67 0.00 7.76
CA HIS A 594 -34.33 -1.07 6.83
C HIS A 594 -32.89 -0.99 6.29
N ASP A 595 -32.27 0.19 6.41
CA ASP A 595 -30.87 0.45 6.10
C ASP A 595 -30.33 1.35 7.22
N PRO A 596 -29.90 0.77 8.34
CA PRO A 596 -29.72 1.49 9.60
C PRO A 596 -28.55 2.47 9.57
N THR A 597 -27.82 2.56 8.46
CA THR A 597 -26.75 3.55 8.24
C THR A 597 -27.16 4.69 7.30
N LYS A 598 -28.38 4.66 6.75
CA LYS A 598 -28.92 5.67 5.83
C LYS A 598 -29.71 6.74 6.60
N VAL A 599 -29.21 7.98 6.61
CA VAL A 599 -29.89 9.14 7.23
C VAL A 599 -31.08 9.57 6.37
N LEU A 600 -32.30 9.59 6.93
CA LEU A 600 -33.52 10.02 6.24
C LEU A 600 -33.93 11.45 6.58
N ARG A 601 -33.76 11.85 7.83
CA ARG A 601 -34.23 13.15 8.32
C ARG A 601 -33.24 13.76 9.29
N VAL A 602 -33.14 15.08 9.22
CA VAL A 602 -32.36 15.88 10.17
C VAL A 602 -33.23 16.96 10.78
N THR A 603 -33.23 17.09 12.10
CA THR A 603 -34.00 18.13 12.81
C THR A 603 -33.06 19.06 13.57
N ASN A 604 -33.50 20.30 13.82
CA ASN A 604 -32.74 21.31 14.55
C ASN A 604 -33.61 21.94 15.64
N THR A 605 -33.02 22.24 16.80
CA THR A 605 -33.72 22.93 17.90
C THR A 605 -33.68 24.45 17.79
N HIS A 606 -32.70 25.03 17.10
CA HIS A 606 -32.58 26.47 16.95
C HIS A 606 -33.60 27.01 15.94
N LYS A 607 -34.37 28.03 16.35
CA LYS A 607 -35.49 28.62 15.59
C LYS A 607 -35.13 29.15 14.19
N ASP A 608 -33.89 29.59 13.99
CA ASP A 608 -33.43 30.18 12.72
C ASP A 608 -32.92 29.12 11.73
N LEU A 609 -32.90 27.84 12.14
CA LEU A 609 -32.52 26.71 11.30
C LEU A 609 -33.77 25.92 10.89
N PRO A 610 -33.75 25.19 9.76
CA PRO A 610 -34.86 24.35 9.36
C PRO A 610 -35.22 23.34 10.45
N SER A 611 -36.47 23.35 10.89
CA SER A 611 -36.96 22.44 11.95
C SER A 611 -36.87 20.97 11.53
N ALA A 612 -37.02 20.70 10.24
CA ALA A 612 -36.78 19.39 9.63
C ALA A 612 -36.25 19.52 8.19
N VAL A 613 -35.26 18.69 7.87
CA VAL A 613 -34.66 18.51 6.55
C VAL A 613 -34.87 17.05 6.16
N ILE A 614 -35.46 16.79 5.00
CA ILE A 614 -35.73 15.43 4.51
C ILE A 614 -34.77 15.12 3.36
N LEU A 615 -33.95 14.09 3.57
CA LEU A 615 -33.02 13.57 2.58
C LEU A 615 -33.68 12.44 1.78
N GLN A 616 -33.36 12.35 0.50
CA GLN A 616 -33.88 11.30 -0.38
C GLN A 616 -32.73 10.60 -1.09
N TYR A 617 -32.90 9.32 -1.41
CA TYR A 617 -31.88 8.50 -2.05
C TYR A 617 -32.51 7.68 -3.17
N ASN A 618 -31.70 7.31 -4.17
CA ASN A 618 -32.07 6.25 -5.11
C ASN A 618 -31.88 4.86 -4.46
N ASP A 619 -32.30 3.81 -5.18
CA ASP A 619 -32.20 2.42 -4.71
C ASP A 619 -30.74 1.95 -4.60
N SER A 620 -29.81 2.56 -5.33
CA SER A 620 -28.35 2.37 -5.18
C SER A 620 -27.75 3.02 -3.93
N GLY A 621 -28.52 3.85 -3.22
CA GLY A 621 -28.09 4.52 -1.99
C GLY A 621 -27.38 5.87 -2.21
N CYS A 622 -27.42 6.42 -3.42
CA CYS A 622 -26.93 7.76 -3.71
C CYS A 622 -27.97 8.81 -3.28
N LEU A 623 -27.52 9.89 -2.62
CA LEU A 623 -28.38 10.98 -2.15
C LEU A 623 -28.95 11.75 -3.35
N THR A 624 -30.26 11.70 -3.59
CA THR A 624 -30.96 12.36 -4.71
C THR A 624 -31.60 13.69 -4.32
N ARG A 625 -31.76 13.95 -3.02
CA ARG A 625 -32.20 15.25 -2.49
C ARG A 625 -31.45 15.57 -1.21
N ASP A 626 -30.73 16.68 -1.21
CA ASP A 626 -29.83 17.06 -0.12
C ASP A 626 -30.43 18.01 0.91
N GLU A 627 -29.59 18.49 1.83
CA GLU A 627 -29.97 19.37 2.93
C GLU A 627 -30.45 20.76 2.51
N GLU A 628 -30.04 21.21 1.32
CA GLU A 628 -30.48 22.49 0.73
C GLU A 628 -31.72 22.30 -0.18
N GLY A 629 -32.18 21.06 -0.35
CA GLY A 629 -33.31 20.72 -1.21
C GLY A 629 -32.96 20.70 -2.70
N ARG A 630 -31.67 20.62 -3.04
CA ARG A 630 -31.17 20.44 -4.41
C ARG A 630 -31.41 19.00 -4.85
N PHE A 631 -31.59 18.78 -6.15
CA PHE A 631 -31.74 17.44 -6.72
C PHE A 631 -30.41 16.97 -7.32
N LEU A 632 -30.07 15.71 -7.11
CA LEU A 632 -28.80 15.12 -7.52
C LEU A 632 -29.03 13.94 -8.46
N GLU A 633 -28.28 13.92 -9.56
CA GLU A 633 -28.33 12.88 -10.59
C GLU A 633 -26.98 12.16 -10.68
N TYR A 634 -27.00 10.84 -10.85
CA TYR A 634 -25.79 10.01 -10.90
C TYR A 634 -25.76 9.18 -12.19
N ASP A 635 -24.57 8.81 -12.63
CA ASP A 635 -24.39 7.84 -13.73
C ASP A 635 -24.53 6.38 -13.25
N THR A 636 -24.49 5.43 -14.18
CA THR A 636 -24.53 3.97 -13.91
C THR A 636 -23.32 3.41 -13.12
N ARG A 637 -22.40 4.28 -12.70
CA ARG A 637 -21.28 3.98 -11.81
C ARG A 637 -21.38 4.73 -10.48
N ASN A 638 -22.55 5.32 -10.20
CA ASN A 638 -22.85 6.11 -9.00
C ASN A 638 -21.96 7.37 -8.82
N ARG A 639 -21.43 7.94 -9.91
CA ARG A 639 -20.74 9.24 -9.88
C ARG A 639 -21.76 10.36 -10.04
N LEU A 640 -21.65 11.43 -9.25
CA LEU A 640 -22.55 12.59 -9.31
C LEU A 640 -22.33 13.34 -10.63
N VAL A 641 -23.32 13.44 -11.50
CA VAL A 641 -23.18 14.08 -12.82
C VAL A 641 -23.93 15.41 -12.94
N THR A 642 -24.99 15.61 -12.16
CA THR A 642 -25.77 16.86 -12.18
C THR A 642 -26.23 17.21 -10.78
N VAL A 643 -26.15 18.51 -10.43
CA VAL A 643 -26.89 19.11 -9.32
C VAL A 643 -27.86 20.13 -9.88
N ARG A 644 -29.12 20.03 -9.46
CA ARG A 644 -30.19 20.94 -9.83
C ARG A 644 -30.64 21.76 -8.63
N GLY A 645 -30.96 23.03 -8.88
CA GLY A 645 -31.57 23.90 -7.88
C GLY A 645 -32.96 23.41 -7.46
N SER A 646 -33.54 24.07 -6.47
CA SER A 646 -34.88 23.75 -5.97
C SER A 646 -35.99 23.93 -7.01
N SER A 647 -35.77 24.80 -8.01
CA SER A 647 -36.60 24.98 -9.21
C SER A 647 -36.35 23.95 -10.31
N ASN A 648 -35.52 22.93 -10.06
CA ASN A 648 -35.17 21.85 -10.98
C ASN A 648 -34.35 22.25 -12.24
N ASN A 649 -33.81 23.47 -12.27
CA ASN A 649 -32.81 23.89 -13.26
C ASN A 649 -31.44 23.29 -12.90
N ALA A 650 -30.67 22.84 -13.91
CA ALA A 650 -29.32 22.35 -13.69
C ALA A 650 -28.39 23.53 -13.37
N ILE A 651 -27.92 23.59 -12.13
CA ILE A 651 -27.02 24.66 -11.66
C ILE A 651 -25.54 24.25 -11.79
N CYS A 652 -25.28 22.94 -11.83
CA CYS A 652 -23.94 22.40 -11.96
C CYS A 652 -23.94 21.01 -12.62
N LYS A 653 -22.94 20.72 -13.45
CA LYS A 653 -22.65 19.38 -13.97
C LYS A 653 -21.20 19.00 -13.77
N TYR A 654 -20.93 17.70 -13.68
CA TYR A 654 -19.62 17.14 -13.41
C TYR A 654 -19.23 16.15 -14.50
N HIS A 655 -17.96 16.22 -14.91
CA HIS A 655 -17.40 15.44 -15.99
C HIS A 655 -16.12 14.74 -15.52
N TYR A 656 -16.04 13.44 -15.80
CA TYR A 656 -14.98 12.58 -15.31
C TYR A 656 -14.09 12.10 -16.45
N ASP A 657 -12.82 11.84 -16.19
CA ASP A 657 -11.96 11.08 -17.10
C ASP A 657 -12.26 9.57 -17.04
N ALA A 658 -11.57 8.77 -17.85
CA ALA A 658 -11.72 7.32 -17.84
C ALA A 658 -11.19 6.65 -16.55
N LEU A 659 -10.43 7.35 -15.71
CA LEU A 659 -10.03 6.85 -14.39
C LEU A 659 -11.06 7.21 -13.30
N GLY A 660 -12.09 7.98 -13.64
CA GLY A 660 -13.11 8.45 -12.71
C GLY A 660 -12.71 9.69 -11.92
N LYS A 661 -11.67 10.42 -12.32
CA LYS A 661 -11.32 11.72 -11.71
C LYS A 661 -12.19 12.82 -12.28
N LEU A 662 -12.70 13.70 -11.43
CA LEU A 662 -13.46 14.89 -11.81
C LEU A 662 -12.54 15.89 -12.51
N VAL A 663 -12.64 16.00 -13.83
CA VAL A 663 -11.74 16.86 -14.63
C VAL A 663 -12.40 18.15 -15.10
N ARG A 664 -13.74 18.24 -15.07
CA ARG A 664 -14.45 19.45 -15.46
C ARG A 664 -15.77 19.61 -14.70
N GLN A 665 -16.04 20.83 -14.25
CA GLN A 665 -17.30 21.24 -13.64
C GLN A 665 -17.92 22.38 -14.46
N GLU A 666 -19.12 22.15 -15.01
CA GLU A 666 -19.91 23.19 -15.68
C GLU A 666 -20.79 23.88 -14.62
N VAL A 667 -20.74 25.21 -14.52
CA VAL A 667 -21.56 25.99 -13.58
C VAL A 667 -22.43 26.99 -14.36
N GLU A 668 -23.73 27.03 -14.07
CA GLU A 668 -24.67 27.88 -14.81
C GLU A 668 -24.24 29.36 -14.76
N GLY A 669 -24.04 29.97 -15.93
CA GLY A 669 -23.67 31.39 -16.06
C GLY A 669 -22.21 31.72 -15.71
N GLN A 670 -21.34 30.72 -15.52
CA GLN A 670 -19.91 30.91 -15.27
C GLN A 670 -19.05 30.08 -16.24
N PRO A 671 -17.78 30.46 -16.47
CA PRO A 671 -16.83 29.57 -17.13
C PRO A 671 -16.64 28.27 -16.35
N ASP A 672 -16.45 27.17 -17.07
CA ASP A 672 -16.17 25.85 -16.50
C ASP A 672 -14.90 25.89 -15.62
N ASN A 673 -14.92 25.12 -14.53
CA ASN A 673 -13.69 24.79 -13.82
C ASN A 673 -13.09 23.55 -14.49
N GLN A 674 -11.87 23.64 -15.01
CA GLN A 674 -11.08 22.49 -15.49
C GLN A 674 -10.07 22.12 -14.41
N LEU A 675 -10.08 20.86 -13.96
CA LEU A 675 -9.29 20.37 -12.84
C LEU A 675 -8.17 19.45 -13.35
N HIS A 676 -6.94 19.72 -12.93
CA HIS A 676 -5.75 19.00 -13.39
C HIS A 676 -5.00 18.39 -12.21
N TYR A 677 -4.64 17.12 -12.33
CA TYR A 677 -4.09 16.32 -11.24
C TYR A 677 -2.72 15.76 -11.59
N GLN A 678 -1.80 15.79 -10.62
CA GLN A 678 -0.64 14.90 -10.60
C GLN A 678 -0.97 13.76 -9.63
N ASP A 679 -1.12 12.55 -10.17
CA ASP A 679 -1.65 11.41 -9.42
C ASP A 679 -2.98 11.73 -8.72
N ALA A 680 -3.01 11.82 -7.38
CA ALA A 680 -4.21 12.16 -6.62
C ALA A 680 -4.27 13.65 -6.19
N ALA A 681 -3.17 14.39 -6.32
CA ALA A 681 -3.11 15.80 -5.91
C ALA A 681 -3.65 16.70 -7.02
N LEU A 682 -4.56 17.61 -6.69
CA LEU A 682 -5.01 18.66 -7.61
C LEU A 682 -3.89 19.69 -7.72
N VAL A 683 -3.29 19.83 -8.89
CA VAL A 683 -2.10 20.69 -9.09
C VAL A 683 -2.43 21.97 -9.85
N ALA A 684 -3.54 22.01 -10.59
CA ALA A 684 -3.96 23.22 -11.28
C ALA A 684 -5.49 23.25 -11.53
N ILE A 685 -6.04 24.47 -11.61
CA ILE A 685 -7.41 24.74 -12.06
C ILE A 685 -7.39 25.84 -13.13
N THR A 686 -8.06 25.62 -14.25
CA THR A 686 -8.38 26.67 -15.23
C THR A 686 -9.85 27.08 -15.10
N LYS A 687 -10.15 28.38 -15.04
CA LYS A 687 -11.52 28.92 -15.03
C LYS A 687 -11.61 30.17 -15.90
N GLY A 688 -12.11 30.03 -17.12
CA GLY A 688 -12.14 31.13 -18.10
C GLY A 688 -10.71 31.61 -18.43
N GLU A 689 -10.42 32.89 -18.20
CA GLU A 689 -9.07 33.46 -18.37
C GLU A 689 -8.17 33.28 -17.14
N SER A 690 -8.71 32.78 -16.02
CA SER A 690 -7.96 32.53 -14.80
C SER A 690 -7.29 31.16 -14.85
N LYS A 691 -5.99 31.13 -14.58
CA LYS A 691 -5.17 29.92 -14.47
C LYS A 691 -4.54 29.89 -13.08
N THR A 692 -4.89 28.90 -12.27
CA THR A 692 -4.37 28.73 -10.92
C THR A 692 -3.52 27.48 -10.83
N SER A 693 -2.28 27.60 -10.36
CA SER A 693 -1.32 26.52 -10.16
C SER A 693 -0.98 26.39 -8.68
N TYR A 694 -1.11 25.19 -8.10
CA TYR A 694 -0.92 24.97 -6.68
C TYR A 694 0.52 24.64 -6.32
N LEU A 695 1.02 25.33 -5.29
CA LEU A 695 2.30 25.05 -4.68
C LEU A 695 2.13 23.88 -3.70
N THR A 696 2.44 22.67 -4.13
CA THR A 696 2.31 21.45 -3.34
C THR A 696 3.51 20.53 -3.55
N ASP A 697 3.87 19.76 -2.52
CA ASP A 697 4.85 18.67 -2.59
C ASP A 697 4.19 17.31 -2.95
N GLY A 698 2.91 17.33 -3.33
CA GLY A 698 2.10 16.13 -3.60
C GLY A 698 1.31 15.62 -2.40
N HIS A 699 1.63 16.07 -1.19
CA HIS A 699 0.95 15.68 0.06
C HIS A 699 0.36 16.86 0.82
N THR A 700 1.01 18.02 0.75
CA THR A 700 0.62 19.24 1.44
C THR A 700 0.56 20.41 0.46
N TYR A 701 -0.39 21.32 0.69
CA TYR A 701 -0.54 22.54 -0.09
C TYR A 701 0.00 23.72 0.71
N TRP A 702 0.81 24.54 0.05
CA TRP A 702 1.52 25.67 0.65
C TRP A 702 1.04 27.02 0.12
N GLY A 703 0.31 27.01 -1.01
CA GLY A 703 -0.18 28.22 -1.65
C GLY A 703 -0.66 27.95 -3.07
N GLU A 704 -0.96 29.03 -3.77
CA GLU A 704 -1.35 29.04 -5.17
C GLU A 704 -0.71 30.20 -5.91
N SER A 705 -0.54 30.04 -7.22
CA SER A 705 -0.15 31.11 -8.15
C SER A 705 -1.25 31.26 -9.18
N THR A 706 -1.87 32.43 -9.24
CA THR A 706 -3.02 32.70 -10.11
C THR A 706 -2.67 33.76 -11.14
N GLN A 707 -2.85 33.41 -12.41
CA GLN A 707 -2.70 34.30 -13.56
C GLN A 707 -4.08 34.61 -14.16
N HIS A 708 -4.38 35.88 -14.45
CA HIS A 708 -5.63 36.27 -15.11
C HIS A 708 -5.32 36.93 -16.47
N GLY A 709 -5.68 36.27 -17.57
CA GLY A 709 -5.39 36.76 -18.92
C GLY A 709 -3.88 36.90 -19.16
N GLU A 710 -3.45 38.06 -19.68
CA GLU A 710 -2.03 38.37 -19.94
C GLU A 710 -1.28 38.98 -18.76
N GLN A 711 -1.90 39.07 -17.57
CA GLN A 711 -1.25 39.63 -16.38
C GLN A 711 -0.16 38.71 -15.83
N ASP A 712 0.73 39.27 -15.02
CA ASP A 712 1.70 38.48 -14.24
C ASP A 712 0.95 37.63 -13.20
N ALA A 713 1.46 36.41 -12.97
CA ALA A 713 0.89 35.53 -11.95
C ALA A 713 1.12 36.10 -10.54
N VAL A 714 0.06 36.09 -9.73
CA VAL A 714 0.11 36.50 -8.32
C VAL A 714 0.17 35.26 -7.45
N THR A 715 1.21 35.14 -6.63
CA THR A 715 1.38 34.02 -5.70
C THR A 715 0.89 34.37 -4.30
N GLU A 716 0.01 33.54 -3.77
CA GLU A 716 -0.50 33.61 -2.40
C GLU A 716 -0.08 32.36 -1.62
N LEU A 717 0.54 32.54 -0.45
CA LEU A 717 0.92 31.44 0.44
C LEU A 717 -0.18 31.21 1.48
N TRP A 718 -0.62 29.95 1.61
CA TRP A 718 -1.62 29.56 2.59
C TRP A 718 -0.94 29.18 3.88
N ALA A 719 -0.96 30.11 4.83
CA ALA A 719 -0.38 29.84 6.13
C ALA A 719 -1.38 29.07 7.02
N HIS A 720 -2.67 29.41 7.05
CA HIS A 720 -3.60 28.85 8.06
C HIS A 720 -5.06 28.84 7.64
N LEU A 721 -5.65 27.64 7.61
CA LEU A 721 -7.10 27.47 7.55
C LEU A 721 -7.62 26.88 8.86
N SER A 722 -8.78 27.37 9.30
CA SER A 722 -9.49 26.85 10.48
C SER A 722 -10.62 25.91 10.05
N TYR A 723 -10.64 24.68 10.57
CA TYR A 723 -11.67 23.70 10.27
C TYR A 723 -12.36 23.25 11.55
N THR A 724 -13.67 23.08 11.48
CA THR A 724 -14.41 22.29 12.47
C THR A 724 -13.87 20.85 12.52
N PRO A 725 -14.16 20.06 13.58
CA PRO A 725 -13.62 18.70 13.70
C PRO A 725 -13.92 17.76 12.51
N TYR A 726 -15.01 18.03 11.78
CA TYR A 726 -15.43 17.26 10.59
C TYR A 726 -15.17 18.02 9.27
N GLY A 727 -14.22 18.96 9.25
CA GLY A 727 -13.66 19.49 8.00
C GLY A 727 -14.40 20.65 7.34
N PHE A 728 -15.45 21.19 7.96
CA PHE A 728 -16.06 22.44 7.46
C PHE A 728 -15.16 23.64 7.78
N SER A 729 -14.98 24.54 6.80
CA SER A 729 -14.44 25.88 6.98
C SER A 729 -15.25 26.88 6.15
N LYS A 730 -15.38 28.11 6.66
CA LYS A 730 -15.97 29.22 5.92
C LYS A 730 -14.97 29.91 5.00
N GLU A 731 -13.68 29.78 5.29
CA GLU A 731 -12.60 30.42 4.53
C GLU A 731 -12.58 29.87 3.09
N SER A 732 -12.33 30.74 2.12
CA SER A 732 -12.61 30.54 0.69
C SER A 732 -11.42 30.03 -0.12
N SER A 733 -10.77 28.95 0.32
CA SER A 733 -9.80 28.25 -0.54
C SER A 733 -10.50 27.12 -1.32
N PRO A 734 -10.21 26.95 -2.62
CA PRO A 734 -10.64 25.78 -3.39
C PRO A 734 -10.09 24.47 -2.82
N ILE A 735 -8.92 24.51 -2.16
CA ILE A 735 -8.36 23.37 -1.44
C ILE A 735 -8.77 23.46 0.02
N GLY A 736 -9.65 22.55 0.44
CA GLY A 736 -10.14 22.49 1.81
C GLY A 736 -9.51 21.38 2.63
N PHE A 737 -10.32 20.75 3.47
CA PHE A 737 -9.89 19.78 4.45
C PHE A 737 -9.15 18.60 3.82
N ASN A 738 -8.01 18.20 4.40
CA ASN A 738 -7.13 17.12 3.91
C ASN A 738 -6.70 17.28 2.44
N GLY A 739 -6.54 18.51 1.94
CA GLY A 739 -6.09 18.75 0.58
C GLY A 739 -7.13 18.41 -0.50
N GLN A 740 -8.39 18.19 -0.10
CA GLN A 740 -9.48 17.88 -1.02
C GLN A 740 -10.02 19.16 -1.66
N TRP A 741 -10.39 19.06 -2.93
CA TRP A 741 -11.12 20.14 -3.59
C TRP A 741 -12.50 20.30 -2.96
N ARG A 742 -12.80 21.53 -2.53
CA ARG A 742 -14.11 21.91 -2.00
C ARG A 742 -14.94 22.47 -3.16
N ASP A 743 -16.00 21.78 -3.49
CA ASP A 743 -16.90 22.16 -4.56
C ASP A 743 -17.54 23.53 -4.25
N PRO A 744 -17.32 24.55 -5.11
CA PRO A 744 -17.80 25.90 -4.86
C PRO A 744 -19.32 26.04 -4.99
N VAL A 745 -20.00 25.08 -5.63
CA VAL A 745 -21.46 25.09 -5.78
C VAL A 745 -22.12 24.41 -4.59
N THR A 746 -21.67 23.19 -4.27
CA THR A 746 -22.33 22.39 -3.22
C THR A 746 -21.80 22.66 -1.82
N GLY A 747 -20.56 23.17 -1.72
CA GLY A 747 -19.81 23.28 -0.47
C GLY A 747 -19.20 21.95 0.00
N TRP A 748 -19.41 20.86 -0.74
CA TRP A 748 -19.00 19.49 -0.38
C TRP A 748 -17.58 19.15 -0.81
N TYR A 749 -17.07 18.07 -0.23
CA TYR A 749 -15.84 17.41 -0.68
C TYR A 749 -16.19 16.19 -1.51
N HIS A 750 -15.78 16.20 -2.76
CA HIS A 750 -15.89 15.04 -3.65
C HIS A 750 -14.72 14.09 -3.38
N LEU A 751 -14.89 13.23 -2.37
CA LEU A 751 -13.85 12.29 -1.95
C LEU A 751 -13.33 11.45 -3.13
N GLY A 752 -12.03 11.17 -3.14
CA GLY A 752 -11.40 10.40 -4.22
C GLY A 752 -11.34 11.16 -5.55
N ASN A 753 -11.25 12.50 -5.51
CA ASN A 753 -11.30 13.38 -6.69
C ASN A 753 -12.60 13.19 -7.49
N GLY A 754 -13.72 13.00 -6.79
CA GLY A 754 -15.04 12.74 -7.38
C GLY A 754 -15.25 11.32 -7.92
N GLY A 755 -14.24 10.46 -7.85
CA GLY A 755 -14.40 9.04 -8.12
C GLY A 755 -15.26 8.37 -7.04
N HIS A 756 -16.25 7.59 -7.46
CA HIS A 756 -17.00 6.76 -6.53
C HIS A 756 -16.09 5.61 -6.05
N MET A 757 -15.71 5.60 -4.76
CA MET A 757 -15.23 4.39 -4.12
C MET A 757 -16.36 3.37 -4.16
N THR A 758 -16.22 2.33 -4.98
CA THR A 758 -17.26 1.31 -5.17
C THR A 758 -17.66 0.71 -3.82
N GLY A 759 -18.88 0.17 -3.73
CA GLY A 759 -19.29 -0.59 -2.54
C GLY A 759 -18.33 -1.73 -2.22
N ARG A 760 -17.60 -2.24 -3.24
CA ARG A 760 -16.52 -3.23 -3.16
C ARG A 760 -15.23 -2.64 -2.57
N ASP A 761 -14.87 -1.40 -2.89
CA ASP A 761 -13.79 -0.66 -2.22
C ASP A 761 -14.12 -0.44 -0.74
N TRP A 762 -15.37 -0.16 -0.40
CA TRP A 762 -15.85 -0.12 0.99
C TRP A 762 -15.92 -1.49 1.66
N THR A 763 -16.14 -2.58 0.92
CA THR A 763 -16.10 -3.94 1.51
C THR A 763 -14.65 -4.37 1.73
N VAL A 764 -13.73 -4.02 0.84
CA VAL A 764 -12.28 -4.25 1.00
C VAL A 764 -11.69 -3.32 2.05
N LEU A 765 -12.15 -2.07 2.19
CA LEU A 765 -11.82 -1.17 3.30
C LEU A 765 -12.50 -1.57 4.62
N GLY A 766 -13.72 -2.11 4.59
CA GLY A 766 -14.48 -2.51 5.77
C GLY A 766 -14.02 -3.85 6.33
N VAL A 767 -13.76 -4.84 5.46
CA VAL A 767 -13.08 -6.10 5.80
C VAL A 767 -11.60 -5.82 6.09
N GLY A 768 -10.99 -4.87 5.38
CA GLY A 768 -9.65 -4.35 5.66
C GLY A 768 -9.56 -3.51 6.92
N LEU A 769 -10.66 -2.95 7.45
CA LEU A 769 -10.75 -2.33 8.77
C LEU A 769 -10.99 -3.40 9.83
N ALA A 770 -11.76 -4.45 9.55
CA ALA A 770 -11.89 -5.59 10.47
C ALA A 770 -10.57 -6.38 10.61
N ALA A 771 -9.86 -6.62 9.51
CA ALA A 771 -8.54 -7.25 9.46
C ALA A 771 -7.41 -6.26 9.83
N GLY A 772 -7.57 -5.00 9.45
CA GLY A 772 -6.67 -3.90 9.77
C GLY A 772 -6.75 -3.50 11.23
N ILE A 773 -7.87 -3.68 11.95
CA ILE A 773 -7.88 -3.57 13.41
C ILE A 773 -7.01 -4.67 14.03
N LEU A 774 -6.78 -5.82 13.39
CA LEU A 774 -5.82 -6.80 13.90
C LEU A 774 -4.36 -6.32 13.78
N VAL A 775 -4.05 -5.55 12.74
CA VAL A 775 -2.70 -4.96 12.49
C VAL A 775 -2.53 -3.62 13.21
N VAL A 776 -3.61 -2.83 13.31
CA VAL A 776 -3.70 -1.53 13.97
C VAL A 776 -3.77 -1.70 15.48
N SER A 777 -4.34 -2.76 16.05
CA SER A 777 -4.25 -2.95 17.50
C SER A 777 -2.87 -3.48 17.94
N LEU A 778 -2.19 -4.26 17.09
CA LEU A 778 -0.77 -4.59 17.28
C LEU A 778 0.16 -3.38 17.08
N THR A 779 -0.24 -2.39 16.26
CA THR A 779 0.53 -1.16 16.03
C THR A 779 0.01 0.06 16.79
N ALA A 780 -1.13 0.01 17.48
CA ALA A 780 -1.61 1.08 18.35
C ALA A 780 -0.75 1.19 19.61
N GLY A 781 -0.09 0.08 20.00
CA GLY A 781 1.01 0.07 20.96
C GLY A 781 2.35 0.58 20.41
N ALA A 782 2.50 0.72 19.09
CA ALA A 782 3.69 1.25 18.41
C ALA A 782 3.49 2.65 17.79
N GLY A 783 2.24 3.11 17.65
CA GLY A 783 1.85 4.34 16.96
C GLY A 783 2.38 5.61 17.61
N LEU A 784 2.71 5.55 18.91
CA LEU A 784 3.33 6.68 19.60
C LEU A 784 4.86 6.69 19.56
N ALA A 785 5.50 5.59 19.14
CA ALA A 785 6.93 5.59 18.79
C ALA A 785 7.15 5.93 17.31
N VAL A 786 6.15 5.72 16.46
CA VAL A 786 6.22 5.98 15.01
C VAL A 786 5.94 7.45 14.69
N ALA A 787 5.04 8.16 15.37
CA ALA A 787 4.76 9.56 15.03
C ALA A 787 5.87 10.59 15.42
N VAL A 788 6.84 10.20 16.26
CA VAL A 788 7.94 11.08 16.71
C VAL A 788 9.32 10.46 16.43
N GLY A 789 9.35 9.27 15.81
CA GLY A 789 10.56 8.52 15.48
C GLY A 789 10.56 7.82 14.11
N ALA A 790 9.47 7.89 13.33
CA ALA A 790 9.40 7.32 11.98
C ALA A 790 9.74 8.31 10.87
N SER A 791 10.51 9.35 11.15
CA SER A 791 11.16 10.15 10.11
C SER A 791 12.56 9.63 9.76
N ILE A 792 13.12 8.65 10.48
CA ILE A 792 14.46 8.10 10.16
C ILE A 792 14.63 6.57 10.37
N ALA A 793 13.52 5.83 10.46
CA ALA A 793 13.50 4.36 10.27
C ALA A 793 12.42 3.96 9.23
N VAL A 794 12.24 4.82 8.22
CA VAL A 794 11.45 4.54 7.02
C VAL A 794 12.27 3.59 6.15
N GLY A 795 11.75 2.38 5.97
CA GLY A 795 12.40 1.29 5.23
C GLY A 795 11.84 -0.08 5.58
N ALA A 796 11.34 -0.27 6.82
CA ALA A 796 10.79 -1.56 7.24
C ALA A 796 9.36 -1.52 7.82
N VAL A 797 8.77 -0.34 8.06
CA VAL A 797 7.40 -0.25 8.64
C VAL A 797 6.44 0.61 7.82
N THR A 798 6.92 1.44 6.89
CA THR A 798 6.08 2.20 5.94
C THR A 798 5.44 1.32 4.86
N ASP A 799 6.05 0.19 4.54
CA ASP A 799 5.64 -0.61 3.39
C ASP A 799 4.54 -1.62 3.70
N ALA A 800 4.21 -1.79 4.99
CA ALA A 800 2.97 -2.43 5.39
C ALA A 800 1.74 -1.51 5.19
N ALA A 801 1.92 -0.18 5.16
CA ALA A 801 0.83 0.79 5.02
C ALA A 801 0.61 1.23 3.57
N THR A 802 1.66 1.32 2.75
CA THR A 802 1.54 1.68 1.32
C THR A 802 1.11 0.48 0.46
N GLY A 803 1.52 -0.74 0.84
CA GLY A 803 1.05 -1.98 0.21
C GLY A 803 -0.45 -2.20 0.39
N ALA A 804 -0.99 -1.94 1.59
CA ALA A 804 -2.42 -2.09 1.87
C ALA A 804 -3.32 -1.14 1.05
N ILE A 805 -2.82 0.03 0.65
CA ILE A 805 -3.55 1.00 -0.18
C ILE A 805 -3.47 0.61 -1.68
N TYR A 806 -2.38 -0.01 -2.13
CA TYR A 806 -2.26 -0.49 -3.52
C TYR A 806 -2.92 -1.87 -3.73
N ASP A 807 -2.81 -2.78 -2.77
CA ASP A 807 -3.46 -4.10 -2.77
C ASP A 807 -4.99 -4.00 -2.70
N ALA A 808 -5.52 -2.97 -2.01
CA ALA A 808 -6.93 -2.63 -2.04
C ALA A 808 -7.39 -2.11 -3.42
N ALA A 809 -6.51 -1.43 -4.17
CA ALA A 809 -6.80 -0.97 -5.53
C ALA A 809 -6.64 -2.08 -6.61
N THR A 810 -5.99 -3.20 -6.28
CA THR A 810 -5.78 -4.33 -7.20
C THR A 810 -6.48 -5.64 -6.82
N GLY A 811 -7.18 -5.68 -5.68
CA GLY A 811 -8.05 -6.81 -5.29
C GLY A 811 -7.32 -8.01 -4.68
N THR A 812 -6.17 -7.80 -4.03
CA THR A 812 -5.41 -8.86 -3.34
C THR A 812 -5.43 -8.65 -1.83
N ALA A 813 -5.72 -9.69 -1.05
CA ALA A 813 -5.76 -9.61 0.41
C ALA A 813 -4.33 -9.66 1.01
N PRO A 814 -3.96 -8.79 1.96
CA PRO A 814 -2.65 -8.84 2.61
C PRO A 814 -2.55 -9.99 3.64
N THR A 815 -1.46 -10.76 3.64
CA THR A 815 -1.23 -11.89 4.57
C THR A 815 -0.01 -11.67 5.49
N LEU A 816 -0.09 -12.11 6.76
CA LEU A 816 0.97 -11.99 7.78
C LEU A 816 2.33 -12.63 7.41
N GLU A 817 2.37 -13.57 6.45
CA GLU A 817 3.62 -14.18 5.96
C GLU A 817 4.53 -13.19 5.19
N SER A 818 3.99 -12.08 4.65
CA SER A 818 4.81 -11.06 3.97
C SER A 818 5.59 -10.16 4.94
N VAL A 819 5.04 -9.92 6.14
CA VAL A 819 5.66 -9.07 7.16
C VAL A 819 6.83 -9.77 7.86
N GLY A 820 6.77 -11.10 8.00
CA GLY A 820 7.86 -11.90 8.57
C GLY A 820 9.02 -12.15 7.61
N THR A 821 8.77 -12.13 6.30
CA THR A 821 9.82 -12.25 5.28
C THR A 821 10.57 -10.92 5.10
N ASP A 822 9.89 -9.78 5.22
CA ASP A 822 10.52 -8.45 5.15
C ASP A 822 11.54 -8.19 6.28
N MET A 823 11.36 -8.77 7.48
CA MET A 823 12.37 -8.65 8.56
C MET A 823 13.62 -9.51 8.33
N LEU A 824 13.50 -10.67 7.68
CA LEU A 824 14.63 -11.56 7.43
C LEU A 824 15.43 -11.16 6.17
N PHE A 825 14.76 -10.57 5.18
CA PHE A 825 15.41 -10.02 3.98
C PHE A 825 15.96 -8.59 4.18
N GLY A 826 15.57 -7.85 5.22
CA GLY A 826 16.12 -6.52 5.50
C GLY A 826 17.63 -6.49 5.80
N ALA A 827 18.21 -7.58 6.32
CA ALA A 827 19.63 -7.61 6.71
C ALA A 827 20.58 -8.10 5.60
N ILE A 828 20.08 -8.81 4.57
CA ILE A 828 20.90 -9.38 3.47
C ILE A 828 20.34 -9.01 2.08
N GLY A 829 19.05 -8.66 1.99
CA GLY A 829 18.37 -8.18 0.80
C GLY A 829 18.18 -6.67 0.72
N GLY A 830 18.65 -5.86 1.69
CA GLY A 830 18.41 -4.40 1.73
C GLY A 830 18.95 -3.59 0.53
N ALA A 831 19.73 -4.20 -0.34
CA ALA A 831 20.21 -3.59 -1.56
C ALA A 831 19.46 -4.15 -2.81
N ALA A 832 18.91 -5.37 -2.75
CA ALA A 832 18.16 -6.01 -3.85
C ALA A 832 16.63 -5.99 -3.68
N GLY A 833 16.11 -5.85 -2.46
CA GLY A 833 14.69 -5.91 -2.12
C GLY A 833 13.96 -4.59 -2.36
N GLU A 834 14.62 -3.45 -2.17
CA GLU A 834 13.99 -2.14 -2.35
C GLU A 834 13.75 -1.80 -3.84
N LEU A 835 14.62 -2.29 -4.73
CA LEU A 835 14.46 -2.22 -6.19
C LEU A 835 13.38 -3.17 -6.73
N VAL A 836 13.04 -4.21 -5.96
CA VAL A 836 11.96 -5.15 -6.29
C VAL A 836 10.61 -4.64 -5.80
N ARG A 837 10.58 -3.78 -4.77
CA ARG A 837 9.35 -3.26 -4.14
C ARG A 837 8.51 -2.34 -5.04
N ARG A 838 9.12 -1.66 -6.01
CA ARG A 838 8.41 -0.83 -7.01
C ARG A 838 8.21 -1.52 -8.38
N GLY A 839 8.52 -2.83 -8.49
CA GLY A 839 8.45 -3.60 -9.75
C GLY A 839 7.61 -4.89 -9.72
N ILE A 840 6.95 -5.24 -8.61
CA ILE A 840 6.15 -6.48 -8.54
C ILE A 840 4.69 -6.21 -8.89
N ALA A 841 4.34 -6.50 -10.14
CA ALA A 841 2.97 -6.89 -10.49
C ALA A 841 2.88 -8.25 -11.22
N ALA A 842 3.97 -9.01 -11.41
CA ALA A 842 3.91 -10.30 -12.12
C ALA A 842 5.15 -11.22 -11.99
N GLY A 843 5.60 -11.61 -10.78
CA GLY A 843 6.83 -12.46 -10.74
C GLY A 843 7.12 -13.26 -9.47
N ALA A 844 6.15 -13.50 -8.58
CA ALA A 844 6.42 -14.05 -7.25
C ALA A 844 6.76 -15.56 -7.19
N ARG A 845 6.76 -16.30 -8.31
CA ARG A 845 6.79 -17.79 -8.26
C ARG A 845 8.12 -18.45 -8.61
N ALA A 846 9.12 -17.71 -9.07
CA ALA A 846 10.41 -18.28 -9.50
C ALA A 846 11.50 -18.29 -8.40
N VAL A 847 11.52 -17.30 -7.51
CA VAL A 847 12.59 -17.12 -6.50
C VAL A 847 12.44 -18.06 -5.29
N SER A 848 11.22 -18.53 -4.99
CA SER A 848 10.94 -19.45 -3.87
C SER A 848 11.60 -20.83 -4.00
N ARG A 849 12.08 -21.21 -5.20
CA ARG A 849 12.69 -22.52 -5.46
C ARG A 849 14.20 -22.53 -5.25
N LEU A 850 14.88 -21.39 -5.39
CA LEU A 850 16.31 -21.28 -5.10
C LEU A 850 16.55 -21.19 -3.58
N THR A 851 15.68 -20.48 -2.86
CA THR A 851 15.75 -20.33 -1.40
C THR A 851 15.42 -21.60 -0.63
N ARG A 852 14.57 -22.50 -1.16
CA ARG A 852 14.30 -23.81 -0.53
C ARG A 852 15.56 -24.71 -0.48
N GLY A 853 16.44 -24.61 -1.47
CA GLY A 853 17.72 -25.33 -1.47
C GLY A 853 18.74 -24.82 -0.44
N ILE A 854 18.68 -23.52 -0.12
CA ILE A 854 19.54 -22.89 0.90
C ILE A 854 18.96 -23.12 2.31
N LEU A 855 17.63 -23.12 2.47
CA LEU A 855 16.95 -23.39 3.74
C LEU A 855 17.12 -24.84 4.21
N GLU A 856 17.17 -25.82 3.30
CA GLU A 856 17.44 -27.23 3.62
C GLU A 856 18.90 -27.50 4.03
N ALA A 857 19.83 -26.61 3.68
CA ALA A 857 21.22 -26.67 4.14
C ALA A 857 21.41 -26.01 5.53
N GLY A 858 20.75 -24.88 5.78
CA GLY A 858 20.82 -24.16 7.06
C GLY A 858 20.12 -24.87 8.23
N THR A 859 18.96 -25.49 7.98
CA THR A 859 18.24 -26.25 9.02
C THR A 859 18.93 -27.56 9.41
N LYS A 860 19.80 -28.11 8.55
CA LYS A 860 20.62 -29.30 8.87
C LYS A 860 21.93 -29.00 9.59
N LEU A 861 22.35 -27.74 9.67
CA LEU A 861 23.55 -27.32 10.40
C LEU A 861 23.28 -26.90 11.85
N CYS A 862 22.05 -26.53 12.23
CA CYS A 862 21.67 -26.30 13.63
C CYS A 862 21.37 -27.60 14.44
N VAL A 863 21.52 -28.78 13.83
CA VAL A 863 21.36 -30.09 14.51
C VAL A 863 22.68 -30.89 14.58
N ALA A 864 23.78 -30.39 14.00
CA ALA A 864 25.07 -31.09 13.97
C ALA A 864 26.22 -30.19 14.47
N GLY A 865 26.29 -29.99 15.79
CA GLY A 865 27.42 -29.34 16.46
C GLY A 865 27.61 -29.95 17.84
N GLY A 866 28.27 -31.11 17.90
CA GLY A 866 28.50 -31.86 19.13
C GLY A 866 29.51 -31.21 20.07
N LEU A 867 29.29 -31.38 21.37
CA LEU A 867 30.35 -31.40 22.38
C LEU A 867 30.51 -32.83 22.91
N PRO A 868 31.74 -33.29 23.21
CA PRO A 868 32.05 -34.68 23.47
C PRO A 868 31.80 -35.04 24.94
N GLY A 869 31.28 -36.25 25.19
CA GLY A 869 31.20 -36.83 26.53
C GLY A 869 30.09 -37.86 26.67
N ASP A 870 30.49 -39.14 26.69
CA ASP A 870 29.64 -40.31 26.90
C ASP A 870 28.66 -40.18 28.08
N ILE A 871 27.34 -40.25 27.79
CA ILE A 871 26.35 -40.75 28.76
C ILE A 871 25.38 -41.68 28.01
N ARG A 872 25.44 -42.97 28.36
CA ARG A 872 24.58 -44.04 27.83
C ARG A 872 23.11 -43.84 28.22
N LEU A 873 22.23 -43.86 27.23
CA LEU A 873 20.77 -43.93 27.42
C LEU A 873 20.33 -45.32 27.89
N ASN A 874 19.37 -45.38 28.82
CA ASN A 874 18.61 -46.57 29.15
C ASN A 874 17.10 -46.22 29.11
N PRO A 875 16.26 -46.87 28.29
CA PRO A 875 14.86 -46.49 28.10
C PRO A 875 13.95 -47.34 28.98
N ARG A 876 13.07 -46.73 29.81
CA ARG A 876 11.85 -47.38 30.35
C ARG A 876 11.00 -46.46 31.25
N TYR A 877 9.68 -46.42 30.98
CA TYR A 877 8.55 -46.02 31.87
C TYR A 877 8.41 -44.50 32.18
N ILE A 878 7.27 -43.77 32.21
CA ILE A 878 5.84 -43.95 32.63
C ILE A 878 5.02 -42.78 31.98
N ARG A 879 3.91 -43.02 31.25
CA ARG A 879 2.47 -43.03 31.63
C ARG A 879 1.85 -41.73 32.20
N PHE A 880 0.82 -41.25 31.51
CA PHE A 880 -0.13 -40.19 31.86
C PHE A 880 -0.91 -40.46 33.17
N SER A 881 -1.26 -39.39 33.90
CA SER A 881 -2.40 -39.39 34.82
C SER A 881 -3.17 -38.06 34.76
N GLN A 882 -4.44 -38.14 34.35
CA GLN A 882 -5.48 -37.16 34.61
C GLN A 882 -5.83 -37.13 36.10
N THR A 883 -6.14 -35.95 36.64
CA THR A 883 -7.02 -35.81 37.81
C THR A 883 -7.96 -34.63 37.62
N ARG A 884 -9.24 -34.89 37.90
CA ARG A 884 -10.42 -34.03 37.78
C ARG A 884 -10.94 -33.69 39.19
N SER A 885 -11.83 -32.70 39.26
CA SER A 885 -12.72 -32.29 40.37
C SER A 885 -12.19 -31.12 41.22
N ALA A 886 -12.98 -30.14 41.68
CA ALA A 886 -14.44 -29.95 41.68
C ALA A 886 -14.79 -28.45 41.80
N THR A 887 -15.91 -28.05 41.18
CA THR A 887 -16.73 -26.86 41.45
C THR A 887 -17.71 -27.14 42.60
N PRO A 888 -18.47 -26.18 43.18
CA PRO A 888 -19.28 -25.14 42.50
C PRO A 888 -18.56 -23.85 42.14
#